data_AF-A0A5C5Z2B2-F1
#
_entry.id   AF-A0A5C5Z2B2-F1
#
_cell.length_a   1.000
_cell.length_b   1.000
_cell.length_c   1.000
_cell.angle_alpha   90.00
_cell.angle_beta   90.00
_cell.angle_gamma   90.00
#
_symmetry.space_group_name_H-M   'P 1'
#
loop_
_entity.id
_entity.type
_entity.pdbx_description
1 polymer ?
#
loop_
_entity_poly.entity_id
_entity_poly.type
_entity_poly.pdbx_seq_one_letter_code
_entity_poly.pdbx_strand_id
1 'polypeptide(L)'
;MKRTLGIFSLFSLILLVSASFADAQEKPNIVFILADDLGYGDLGCYGHPYAKTPNIDGLAKSGTRFSRFYATGVTCQPSRTGFMTSRHPRSFERRIGDFGFADRATITQLLKNNGYATGHFGKWHIGPGAEGKKASEKIPPVPNYGIDEVKIIGSLKDRTKGRDDDTFEATIDFIQRHKDEPFYVNVWAHITHFSIPSDTVFAEKFRDLQVDESLFGPYMKANKFDICRDEWGRSVDDCMKNYLADVWSLDAAIGRLLKKLDQLGLSQNTIVVFASDQGPARNTLNTSKANQVGDTTRANMMGWPKELRGGKHEMYEGGVRIPFIVRWPGKVPVDTVNETSILSGLDFLPTLCHLTDTPYDKDQFEGLNVADVWLGKERNPERYLYWKKQYPTALHGDWKYHVNRRDGDELYDLVNDPNETVNVIAKHPEKASSMLKSITAWDESLPALPRPATPLKPKTKKKTDRPKSQTAPTTKQEKKESKAEPASYPWQNYNGPLQQNWFELHDGLKNSQYIFATTKKGTVAFVGGSITGMPWRKKVMENLKRRFPSTEFKFILAGVGSTGTMYGSFRLDRDVIQKGKVDLLFEEAAVNDVSIGRTADQAVRGMEGIVRRARRANPDMDIVMMHFACPDKLEDYENGKTPEVLQSFDKVAAHYGVPTLDITEEIYERIKRGEFTWKGGIKGVHPSPFGQQLYADSIERLLDEAWSGKPRPVVAHAMPEKLDPSSYDQGKLFPPQTAANLNGFAVQTDYDAAAEGGKVRTGWNERPQLIGHNPGDSFDITFKGSAVAIQIIAGPKAGIIEHSVDGSDWVKQDLFVAKNSFKLHLNRIYILREGLDPEAEHTLTVRISDKRNELSKGNNCRIVYFGLSGDPRSPEGVNVDGIYFDGSDGHGPEK
;
A
#
# COMPACT_ATOMS: atom_id res chain seq x y z
N MET A 1 51.80 -84.99 -10.33
CA MET A 1 51.12 -83.98 -9.49
C MET A 1 50.97 -82.69 -10.29
N LYS A 2 49.80 -82.49 -10.92
CA LYS A 2 49.42 -81.29 -11.67
C LYS A 2 47.93 -81.10 -11.37
N ARG A 3 47.55 -80.03 -10.65
CA ARG A 3 46.21 -79.38 -10.64
C ARG A 3 46.12 -78.38 -9.48
N THR A 4 46.63 -77.16 -9.71
CA THR A 4 46.33 -75.97 -8.88
C THR A 4 46.55 -74.67 -9.66
N LEU A 5 46.25 -74.68 -10.97
CA LEU A 5 46.15 -73.49 -11.80
C LEU A 5 44.78 -73.53 -12.47
N GLY A 6 43.79 -72.83 -11.91
CA GLY A 6 42.44 -72.84 -12.48
C GLY A 6 41.38 -72.01 -11.76
N ILE A 7 41.62 -71.56 -10.51
CA ILE A 7 40.60 -70.85 -9.73
C ILE A 7 40.88 -69.35 -9.59
N PHE A 8 42.12 -68.88 -9.79
CA PHE A 8 42.44 -67.44 -9.72
C PHE A 8 42.09 -66.65 -11.00
N SER A 9 41.91 -67.32 -12.15
CA SER A 9 41.62 -66.62 -13.41
C SER A 9 40.14 -66.37 -13.65
N LEU A 10 39.24 -67.08 -12.95
CA LEU A 10 37.78 -66.91 -13.10
C LEU A 10 37.22 -65.85 -12.13
N PHE A 11 37.87 -65.63 -10.99
CA PHE A 11 37.51 -64.55 -10.07
C PHE A 11 37.94 -63.16 -10.58
N SER A 12 39.09 -63.06 -11.26
CA SER A 12 39.48 -61.79 -11.92
C SER A 12 38.64 -61.47 -13.15
N LEU A 13 38.13 -62.48 -13.88
CA LEU A 13 37.30 -62.23 -15.07
C LEU A 13 35.86 -61.80 -14.72
N ILE A 14 35.32 -62.25 -13.57
CA ILE A 14 34.01 -61.78 -13.08
C ILE A 14 34.11 -60.38 -12.43
N LEU A 15 35.27 -60.03 -11.84
CA LEU A 15 35.56 -58.67 -11.37
C LEU A 15 35.82 -57.67 -12.52
N LEU A 16 36.34 -58.12 -13.66
CA LEU A 16 36.56 -57.26 -14.84
C LEU A 16 35.31 -57.05 -15.71
N VAL A 17 34.34 -57.98 -15.70
CA VAL A 17 33.06 -57.79 -16.43
C VAL A 17 32.02 -57.04 -15.60
N SER A 18 32.17 -57.01 -14.27
CA SER A 18 31.33 -56.18 -13.38
C SER A 18 31.78 -54.70 -13.34
N ALA A 19 32.97 -54.39 -13.86
CA ALA A 19 33.52 -53.03 -13.91
C ALA A 19 33.12 -52.25 -15.19
N SER A 20 32.42 -52.88 -16.14
CA SER A 20 32.07 -52.27 -17.43
C SER A 20 30.60 -51.87 -17.59
N PHE A 21 29.80 -51.94 -16.52
CA PHE A 21 28.41 -51.42 -16.50
C PHE A 21 28.25 -50.12 -15.72
N ALA A 22 29.35 -49.54 -15.23
CA ALA A 22 29.40 -48.18 -14.75
C ALA A 22 30.07 -47.29 -15.80
N ASP A 23 29.56 -47.32 -17.03
CA ASP A 23 29.71 -46.16 -17.91
C ASP A 23 28.74 -45.09 -17.38
N ALA A 24 29.14 -44.54 -16.24
CA ALA A 24 28.43 -43.50 -15.53
C ALA A 24 28.49 -42.29 -16.42
N GLN A 25 27.34 -41.92 -16.99
CA GLN A 25 27.09 -40.67 -17.69
C GLN A 25 28.05 -39.56 -17.20
N GLU A 26 29.09 -39.24 -17.99
CA GLU A 26 30.21 -38.38 -17.57
C GLU A 26 29.74 -36.99 -17.12
N LYS A 27 28.56 -36.57 -17.59
CA LYS A 27 27.92 -35.28 -17.32
C LYS A 27 26.85 -35.42 -16.23
N PRO A 28 26.88 -34.57 -15.19
CA PRO A 28 25.88 -34.62 -14.12
C PRO A 28 24.51 -34.12 -14.60
N ASN A 29 23.44 -34.72 -14.08
CA ASN A 29 22.09 -34.20 -14.24
C ASN A 29 21.87 -32.95 -13.39
N ILE A 30 20.94 -32.08 -13.79
CA ILE A 30 20.60 -30.87 -13.05
C ILE A 30 19.09 -30.78 -12.84
N VAL A 31 18.69 -30.67 -11.57
CA VAL A 31 17.30 -30.41 -11.16
C VAL A 31 17.26 -29.08 -10.45
N PHE A 32 16.63 -28.07 -11.07
CA PHE A 32 16.47 -26.74 -10.50
C PHE A 32 15.03 -26.51 -10.03
N ILE A 33 14.84 -26.54 -8.71
CA ILE A 33 13.55 -26.31 -8.06
C ILE A 33 13.48 -24.84 -7.63
N LEU A 34 12.46 -24.13 -8.12
CA LEU A 34 12.25 -22.72 -7.83
C LEU A 34 10.83 -22.51 -7.27
N ALA A 35 10.75 -22.13 -5.99
CA ALA A 35 9.53 -21.66 -5.35
C ALA A 35 9.17 -20.23 -5.80
N ASP A 36 7.92 -19.81 -5.58
CA ASP A 36 7.44 -18.47 -5.93
C ASP A 36 6.90 -17.74 -4.70
N ASP A 37 7.40 -16.53 -4.42
CA ASP A 37 7.04 -15.74 -3.23
C ASP A 37 7.32 -16.45 -1.90
N LEU A 38 8.23 -17.43 -1.87
CA LEU A 38 8.67 -18.08 -0.64
C LEU A 38 9.80 -17.24 0.00
N GLY A 39 9.55 -16.74 1.20
CA GLY A 39 10.45 -15.88 1.94
C GLY A 39 11.67 -16.61 2.52
N TYR A 40 12.69 -15.82 2.85
CA TYR A 40 13.95 -16.30 3.39
C TYR A 40 13.78 -17.19 4.63
N GLY A 41 12.82 -16.87 5.50
CA GLY A 41 12.57 -17.55 6.76
C GLY A 41 11.49 -18.63 6.71
N ASP A 42 10.95 -19.00 5.54
CA ASP A 42 9.76 -19.86 5.45
C ASP A 42 10.00 -21.37 5.63
N LEU A 43 11.26 -21.78 5.78
CA LEU A 43 11.67 -23.18 5.87
C LEU A 43 12.20 -23.51 7.27
N GLY A 44 12.01 -24.76 7.70
CA GLY A 44 12.55 -25.27 8.97
C GLY A 44 14.07 -25.08 9.05
N CYS A 45 14.81 -25.46 8.02
CA CYS A 45 16.25 -25.25 7.95
C CYS A 45 16.65 -23.77 7.98
N TYR A 46 15.80 -22.83 7.54
CA TYR A 46 16.04 -21.39 7.66
C TYR A 46 15.55 -20.76 8.98
N GLY A 47 14.92 -21.56 9.84
CA GLY A 47 14.57 -21.21 11.21
C GLY A 47 13.10 -20.84 11.42
N HIS A 48 12.18 -21.18 10.49
CA HIS A 48 10.76 -20.98 10.73
C HIS A 48 10.32 -21.73 12.01
N PRO A 49 9.67 -21.08 12.99
CA PRO A 49 9.33 -21.73 14.26
C PRO A 49 8.31 -22.88 14.10
N TYR A 50 7.48 -22.81 13.06
CA TYR A 50 6.39 -23.76 12.84
C TYR A 50 6.46 -24.57 11.54
N ALA A 51 7.38 -24.25 10.61
CA ALA A 51 7.37 -24.92 9.31
C ALA A 51 7.84 -26.36 9.46
N LYS A 52 7.11 -27.27 8.84
CA LYS A 52 7.45 -28.70 8.82
C LYS A 52 7.93 -29.04 7.42
N THR A 53 9.22 -28.88 7.14
CA THR A 53 9.82 -29.09 5.81
C THR A 53 10.88 -30.19 5.80
N PRO A 54 10.57 -31.43 6.24
CA PRO A 54 11.57 -32.47 6.44
C PRO A 54 12.36 -32.86 5.17
N ASN A 55 11.78 -32.71 3.97
CA ASN A 55 12.46 -33.08 2.74
C ASN A 55 13.42 -31.98 2.27
N ILE A 56 13.02 -30.71 2.36
CA ILE A 56 13.90 -29.56 2.07
C ILE A 56 14.98 -29.44 3.15
N ASP A 57 14.64 -29.70 4.41
CA ASP A 57 15.60 -29.73 5.52
C ASP A 57 16.59 -30.89 5.33
N GLY A 58 16.12 -32.05 4.86
CA GLY A 58 16.97 -33.17 4.45
C GLY A 58 17.86 -32.85 3.24
N LEU A 59 17.35 -32.08 2.28
CA LEU A 59 18.15 -31.57 1.15
C LEU A 59 19.27 -30.65 1.64
N ALA A 60 18.96 -29.72 2.56
CA ALA A 60 19.97 -28.87 3.20
C ALA A 60 20.99 -29.68 3.99
N LYS A 61 20.54 -30.66 4.79
CA LYS A 61 21.42 -31.53 5.58
C LYS A 61 22.32 -32.42 4.72
N SER A 62 21.87 -32.79 3.52
CA SER A 62 22.64 -33.59 2.57
C SER A 62 23.46 -32.76 1.57
N GLY A 63 23.52 -31.44 1.76
CA GLY A 63 24.27 -30.51 0.92
C GLY A 63 24.71 -29.27 1.68
N THR A 64 24.83 -28.15 0.96
CA THR A 64 25.19 -26.85 1.51
C THR A 64 24.02 -25.87 1.37
N ARG A 65 23.73 -25.16 2.45
CA ARG A 65 22.75 -24.06 2.48
C ARG A 65 23.46 -22.73 2.57
N PHE A 66 23.02 -21.75 1.77
CA PHE A 66 23.64 -20.43 1.68
C PHE A 66 22.74 -19.37 2.33
N SER A 67 23.30 -18.55 3.22
CA SER A 67 22.53 -17.52 3.94
C SER A 67 22.51 -16.17 3.24
N ARG A 68 23.41 -15.94 2.26
CA ARG A 68 23.56 -14.68 1.51
C ARG A 68 23.44 -14.88 0.00
N PHE A 69 22.35 -15.51 -0.43
CA PHE A 69 22.00 -15.64 -1.84
C PHE A 69 20.89 -14.65 -2.23
N TYR A 70 21.08 -13.95 -3.36
CA TYR A 70 20.21 -12.86 -3.76
C TYR A 70 19.55 -13.09 -5.12
N ALA A 71 18.23 -12.87 -5.17
CA ALA A 71 17.46 -12.76 -6.40
C ALA A 71 17.91 -11.54 -7.22
N THR A 72 17.76 -11.58 -8.54
CA THR A 72 18.09 -10.44 -9.42
C THR A 72 16.98 -9.40 -9.51
N GLY A 73 15.88 -9.59 -8.76
CA GLY A 73 14.78 -8.66 -8.69
C GLY A 73 13.78 -9.02 -7.59
N VAL A 74 12.87 -8.09 -7.31
CA VAL A 74 11.89 -8.18 -6.21
C VAL A 74 10.50 -8.62 -6.71
N THR A 75 10.45 -9.25 -7.89
CA THR A 75 9.25 -9.79 -8.54
C THR A 75 9.63 -10.96 -9.45
N CYS A 76 8.64 -11.82 -9.76
CA CYS A 76 8.85 -13.09 -10.46
C CYS A 76 9.68 -12.95 -11.75
N GLN A 77 9.26 -12.06 -12.67
CA GLN A 77 9.88 -11.97 -14.01
C GLN A 77 11.33 -11.47 -13.94
N PRO A 78 11.63 -10.34 -13.27
CA PRO A 78 13.00 -9.86 -13.08
C PRO A 78 13.96 -10.86 -12.44
N SER A 79 13.50 -11.67 -11.48
CA SER A 79 14.35 -12.67 -10.83
C SER A 79 14.65 -13.87 -11.73
N ARG A 80 13.62 -14.43 -12.37
CA ARG A 80 13.75 -15.56 -13.30
C ARG A 80 14.68 -15.24 -14.49
N THR A 81 14.72 -13.98 -14.91
CA THR A 81 15.70 -13.51 -15.91
C THR A 81 17.14 -13.75 -15.46
N GLY A 82 17.48 -13.44 -14.21
CA GLY A 82 18.83 -13.60 -13.70
C GLY A 82 19.33 -15.03 -13.80
N PHE A 83 18.53 -15.98 -13.32
CA PHE A 83 18.84 -17.42 -13.40
C PHE A 83 18.99 -17.91 -14.84
N MET A 84 18.08 -17.50 -15.72
CA MET A 84 18.05 -18.02 -17.09
C MET A 84 19.15 -17.44 -17.98
N THR A 85 19.49 -16.16 -17.82
CA THR A 85 20.37 -15.45 -18.78
C THR A 85 21.63 -14.87 -18.16
N SER A 86 21.83 -14.98 -16.83
CA SER A 86 22.93 -14.31 -16.11
C SER A 86 23.08 -12.82 -16.49
N ARG A 87 21.94 -12.13 -16.61
CA ARG A 87 21.85 -10.70 -16.92
C ARG A 87 20.89 -10.03 -15.96
N HIS A 88 21.23 -8.84 -15.50
CA HIS A 88 20.30 -8.05 -14.72
C HIS A 88 19.08 -7.67 -15.58
N PRO A 89 17.84 -7.80 -15.08
CA PRO A 89 16.63 -7.57 -15.89
C PRO A 89 16.50 -6.17 -16.49
N ARG A 90 17.17 -5.16 -15.93
CA ARG A 90 17.15 -3.79 -16.48
C ARG A 90 18.10 -3.61 -17.68
N SER A 91 19.02 -4.55 -17.95
CA SER A 91 19.89 -4.53 -19.13
C SER A 91 19.15 -4.90 -20.42
N PHE A 92 17.88 -5.34 -20.31
CA PHE A 92 16.97 -5.51 -21.44
C PHE A 92 16.28 -4.18 -21.77
N GLU A 93 16.22 -3.83 -23.06
CA GLU A 93 15.59 -2.60 -23.56
C GLU A 93 14.07 -2.59 -23.34
N ARG A 94 13.47 -3.78 -23.29
CA ARG A 94 12.02 -3.97 -23.20
C ARG A 94 11.67 -4.86 -22.02
N ARG A 95 10.43 -4.75 -21.56
CA ARG A 95 9.92 -5.54 -20.44
C ARG A 95 9.93 -7.04 -20.78
N ILE A 96 10.75 -7.82 -20.07
CA ILE A 96 10.92 -9.26 -20.27
C ILE A 96 9.60 -10.03 -20.19
N GLY A 97 8.68 -9.60 -19.32
CA GLY A 97 7.35 -10.21 -19.23
C GLY A 97 6.52 -10.15 -20.51
N ASP A 98 6.78 -9.18 -21.39
CA ASP A 98 6.07 -8.99 -22.65
C ASP A 98 6.92 -9.44 -23.85
N PHE A 99 8.26 -9.39 -23.76
CA PHE A 99 9.18 -9.57 -24.91
C PHE A 99 10.27 -10.63 -24.73
N GLY A 100 10.36 -11.24 -23.55
CA GLY A 100 11.28 -12.34 -23.31
C GLY A 100 12.73 -11.92 -23.19
N PHE A 101 13.61 -12.88 -23.47
CA PHE A 101 15.06 -12.71 -23.38
C PHE A 101 15.71 -12.18 -24.66
N ALA A 102 14.91 -11.77 -25.66
CA ALA A 102 15.40 -11.36 -26.98
C ALA A 102 16.34 -12.42 -27.58
N ASP A 103 17.56 -12.03 -27.98
CA ASP A 103 18.60 -12.87 -28.56
C ASP A 103 19.59 -13.44 -27.50
N ARG A 104 19.37 -13.16 -26.21
CA ARG A 104 20.30 -13.57 -25.16
C ARG A 104 20.28 -15.08 -24.98
N ALA A 105 21.47 -15.67 -24.92
CA ALA A 105 21.64 -17.07 -24.61
C ALA A 105 21.08 -17.39 -23.22
N THR A 106 20.38 -18.52 -23.12
CA THR A 106 19.84 -19.05 -21.86
C THR A 106 20.65 -20.26 -21.41
N ILE A 107 20.65 -20.56 -20.10
CA ILE A 107 21.31 -21.75 -19.55
C ILE A 107 20.81 -23.04 -20.23
N THR A 108 19.50 -23.13 -20.50
CA THR A 108 18.88 -24.26 -21.20
C THR A 108 19.40 -24.38 -22.64
N GLN A 109 19.50 -23.27 -23.39
CA GLN A 109 20.07 -23.31 -24.73
C GLN A 109 21.53 -23.75 -24.74
N LEU A 110 22.34 -23.28 -23.79
CA LEU A 110 23.74 -23.66 -23.69
C LEU A 110 23.91 -25.15 -23.33
N LEU A 111 23.15 -25.65 -22.35
CA LEU A 111 23.19 -27.05 -21.95
C LEU A 111 22.66 -27.98 -23.04
N LYS A 112 21.58 -27.60 -23.72
CA LYS A 112 21.07 -28.33 -24.89
C LYS A 112 22.12 -28.43 -25.99
N ASN A 113 22.83 -27.35 -26.28
CA ASN A 113 23.95 -27.37 -27.23
C ASN A 113 25.10 -28.28 -26.77
N ASN A 114 25.23 -28.54 -25.47
CA ASN A 114 26.17 -29.50 -24.88
C ASN A 114 25.56 -30.90 -24.66
N GLY A 115 24.46 -31.23 -25.35
CA GLY A 115 23.89 -32.57 -25.39
C GLY A 115 22.97 -32.93 -24.22
N TYR A 116 22.47 -31.94 -23.47
CA TYR A 116 21.47 -32.20 -22.42
C TYR A 116 20.05 -32.26 -23.00
N ALA A 117 19.24 -33.21 -22.53
CA ALA A 117 17.80 -33.11 -22.61
C ALA A 117 17.32 -31.97 -21.68
N THR A 118 16.45 -31.08 -22.19
CA THR A 118 16.03 -29.88 -21.45
C THR A 118 14.52 -29.82 -21.22
N GLY A 119 14.11 -29.72 -19.96
CA GLY A 119 12.71 -29.68 -19.55
C GLY A 119 12.34 -28.43 -18.75
N HIS A 120 11.10 -27.98 -18.90
CA HIS A 120 10.50 -26.95 -18.05
C HIS A 120 9.07 -27.33 -17.66
N PHE A 121 8.82 -27.39 -16.34
CA PHE A 121 7.52 -27.75 -15.78
C PHE A 121 7.07 -26.68 -14.77
N GLY A 122 5.80 -26.26 -14.90
CA GLY A 122 5.15 -25.34 -13.97
C GLY A 122 5.11 -23.88 -14.47
N LYS A 123 5.29 -22.93 -13.57
CA LYS A 123 5.22 -21.49 -13.87
C LYS A 123 6.30 -21.07 -14.86
N TRP A 124 5.99 -20.14 -15.76
CA TRP A 124 6.95 -19.56 -16.69
C TRP A 124 7.05 -18.03 -16.56
N HIS A 125 5.98 -17.31 -16.92
CA HIS A 125 5.81 -15.87 -16.66
C HIS A 125 6.83 -14.94 -17.37
N ILE A 126 7.45 -15.39 -18.48
CA ILE A 126 8.36 -14.64 -19.36
C ILE A 126 7.80 -14.60 -20.79
N GLY A 127 7.81 -13.42 -21.45
CA GLY A 127 7.18 -13.18 -22.77
C GLY A 127 8.03 -13.51 -24.00
N PRO A 128 7.56 -13.18 -25.21
CA PRO A 128 6.15 -13.34 -25.58
C PRO A 128 5.77 -14.84 -25.51
N GLY A 129 4.49 -15.10 -25.30
CA GLY A 129 3.96 -16.47 -25.37
C GLY A 129 3.78 -16.92 -26.83
N ALA A 130 3.34 -18.17 -26.99
CA ALA A 130 2.93 -18.71 -28.28
C ALA A 130 1.98 -17.78 -29.05
N GLU A 131 2.16 -17.74 -30.38
CA GLU A 131 1.34 -16.94 -31.33
C GLU A 131 1.41 -15.42 -31.09
N GLY A 132 2.50 -14.91 -30.51
CA GLY A 132 2.67 -13.47 -30.27
C GLY A 132 1.79 -12.91 -29.15
N LYS A 133 1.12 -13.77 -28.37
CA LYS A 133 0.33 -13.38 -27.19
C LYS A 133 1.24 -12.99 -26.04
N LYS A 134 0.74 -12.17 -25.10
CA LYS A 134 1.46 -11.92 -23.84
C LYS A 134 1.57 -13.24 -23.07
N ALA A 135 2.79 -13.65 -22.72
CA ALA A 135 2.96 -14.86 -21.92
C ALA A 135 2.25 -14.69 -20.57
N SER A 136 1.59 -15.76 -20.18
CA SER A 136 0.98 -15.90 -18.86
C SER A 136 1.44 -17.24 -18.29
N GLU A 137 1.03 -17.54 -17.06
CA GLU A 137 1.21 -18.85 -16.41
C GLU A 137 0.46 -19.99 -17.12
N LYS A 138 -0.04 -19.79 -18.33
CA LYS A 138 -0.80 -20.79 -19.12
C LYS A 138 -0.36 -20.88 -20.57
N ILE A 139 0.60 -20.06 -21.00
CA ILE A 139 1.01 -19.96 -22.40
C ILE A 139 2.51 -20.28 -22.49
N PRO A 140 2.92 -21.30 -23.26
CA PRO A 140 4.32 -21.62 -23.49
C PRO A 140 5.13 -20.43 -24.07
N PRO A 141 6.44 -20.33 -23.80
CA PRO A 141 7.33 -19.33 -24.38
C PRO A 141 7.53 -19.49 -25.89
N VAL A 142 7.70 -18.36 -26.59
CA VAL A 142 8.30 -18.32 -27.94
C VAL A 142 9.34 -17.19 -28.01
N PRO A 143 10.59 -17.44 -28.47
CA PRO A 143 11.15 -18.75 -28.84
C PRO A 143 11.24 -19.69 -27.63
N ASN A 144 11.39 -21.00 -27.86
CA ASN A 144 11.39 -22.04 -26.81
C ASN A 144 12.65 -22.05 -25.91
N TYR A 145 13.50 -21.02 -25.99
CA TYR A 145 14.70 -20.80 -25.15
C TYR A 145 15.60 -22.03 -24.96
N GLY A 146 15.71 -22.88 -25.97
CA GLY A 146 16.49 -24.10 -25.90
C GLY A 146 15.95 -25.13 -24.91
N ILE A 147 14.62 -25.21 -24.79
CA ILE A 147 13.91 -26.20 -23.97
C ILE A 147 13.23 -27.20 -24.90
N ASP A 148 13.50 -28.49 -24.74
CA ASP A 148 12.93 -29.59 -25.53
C ASP A 148 11.46 -29.84 -25.16
N GLU A 149 11.16 -29.88 -23.87
CA GLU A 149 9.81 -30.11 -23.35
C GLU A 149 9.38 -28.97 -22.42
N VAL A 150 8.33 -28.25 -22.80
CA VAL A 150 7.72 -27.22 -21.95
C VAL A 150 6.28 -27.61 -21.62
N LYS A 151 6.01 -27.84 -20.34
CA LYS A 151 4.64 -27.98 -19.82
C LYS A 151 4.35 -26.88 -18.82
N ILE A 152 3.57 -25.90 -19.26
CA ILE A 152 3.07 -24.84 -18.39
C ILE A 152 1.88 -25.37 -17.61
N ILE A 153 2.14 -25.76 -16.36
CA ILE A 153 1.17 -26.39 -15.47
C ILE A 153 0.77 -25.35 -14.43
N GLY A 154 -0.54 -25.07 -14.34
CA GLY A 154 -1.09 -24.15 -13.34
C GLY A 154 -1.32 -24.84 -12.00
N SER A 155 -1.51 -24.06 -10.93
CA SER A 155 -1.85 -24.63 -9.62
C SER A 155 -3.11 -25.51 -9.68
N LEU A 156 -3.01 -26.71 -9.11
CA LEU A 156 -4.13 -27.62 -8.95
C LEU A 156 -5.23 -27.00 -8.08
N LYS A 157 -6.47 -27.25 -8.52
CA LYS A 157 -7.68 -26.91 -7.76
C LYS A 157 -8.17 -28.06 -6.88
N ASP A 158 -7.76 -29.29 -7.19
CA ASP A 158 -8.01 -30.46 -6.34
C ASP A 158 -7.32 -30.28 -4.99
N ARG A 159 -8.12 -30.22 -3.93
CA ARG A 159 -7.66 -29.93 -2.56
C ARG A 159 -7.18 -31.18 -1.81
N THR A 160 -7.31 -32.35 -2.41
CA THR A 160 -6.75 -33.61 -1.91
C THR A 160 -5.28 -33.79 -2.26
N LYS A 161 -4.74 -32.91 -3.10
CA LYS A 161 -3.36 -32.90 -3.60
C LYS A 161 -2.68 -31.56 -3.33
N GLY A 162 -1.36 -31.54 -3.41
CA GLY A 162 -0.55 -30.30 -3.39
C GLY A 162 -0.78 -29.48 -4.65
N ARG A 163 -0.72 -28.15 -4.55
CA ARG A 163 -1.00 -27.26 -5.70
C ARG A 163 -0.06 -27.50 -6.88
N ASP A 164 1.16 -27.94 -6.60
CA ASP A 164 2.19 -28.21 -7.61
C ASP A 164 2.37 -29.71 -7.89
N ASP A 165 1.52 -30.61 -7.39
CA ASP A 165 1.73 -32.07 -7.55
C ASP A 165 1.89 -32.46 -9.02
N ASP A 166 1.02 -31.98 -9.92
CA ASP A 166 1.13 -32.28 -11.37
C ASP A 166 2.43 -31.73 -11.99
N THR A 167 2.95 -30.61 -11.49
CA THR A 167 4.26 -30.06 -11.92
C THR A 167 5.38 -31.03 -11.58
N PHE A 168 5.36 -31.60 -10.37
CA PHE A 168 6.37 -32.55 -9.90
C PHE A 168 6.19 -33.94 -10.55
N GLU A 169 4.96 -34.40 -10.79
CA GLU A 169 4.72 -35.65 -11.51
C GLU A 169 5.19 -35.57 -12.97
N ALA A 170 4.93 -34.46 -13.66
CA ALA A 170 5.43 -34.26 -15.02
C ALA A 170 6.96 -34.18 -15.08
N THR A 171 7.59 -33.57 -14.07
CA THR A 171 9.06 -33.56 -13.91
C THR A 171 9.59 -34.97 -13.70
N ILE A 172 8.97 -35.76 -12.83
CA ILE A 172 9.35 -37.14 -12.56
C ILE A 172 9.27 -37.99 -13.84
N ASP A 173 8.19 -37.86 -14.61
CA ASP A 173 8.03 -38.52 -15.90
C ASP A 173 9.16 -38.17 -16.88
N PHE A 174 9.50 -36.88 -16.98
CA PHE A 174 10.63 -36.41 -17.80
C PHE A 174 11.94 -37.06 -17.37
N ILE A 175 12.26 -37.01 -16.07
CA ILE A 175 13.49 -37.63 -15.53
C ILE A 175 13.51 -39.14 -15.80
N GLN A 176 12.39 -39.83 -15.69
CA GLN A 176 12.31 -41.26 -15.97
C GLN A 176 12.60 -41.59 -17.44
N ARG A 177 12.10 -40.77 -18.37
CA ARG A 177 12.35 -40.95 -19.82
C ARG A 177 13.78 -40.62 -20.22
N HIS A 178 14.40 -39.66 -19.55
CA HIS A 178 15.77 -39.20 -19.81
C HIS A 178 16.80 -39.76 -18.83
N LYS A 179 16.49 -40.87 -18.13
CA LYS A 179 17.37 -41.42 -17.07
C LYS A 179 18.72 -41.94 -17.56
N ASP A 180 18.84 -42.23 -18.86
CA ASP A 180 20.02 -42.81 -19.49
C ASP A 180 20.84 -41.76 -20.27
N GLU A 181 20.51 -40.46 -20.15
CA GLU A 181 21.22 -39.34 -20.78
C GLU A 181 21.24 -38.09 -19.86
N PRO A 182 22.18 -37.13 -20.05
CA PRO A 182 22.20 -35.93 -19.23
C PRO A 182 20.98 -35.06 -19.44
N PHE A 183 20.36 -34.65 -18.33
CA PHE A 183 19.20 -33.76 -18.37
C PHE A 183 19.35 -32.54 -17.47
N TYR A 184 18.72 -31.45 -17.91
CA TYR A 184 18.47 -30.25 -17.12
C TYR A 184 16.97 -30.03 -17.04
N VAL A 185 16.44 -29.85 -15.84
CA VAL A 185 15.02 -29.58 -15.65
C VAL A 185 14.76 -28.40 -14.72
N ASN A 186 13.99 -27.43 -15.22
CA ASN A 186 13.36 -26.40 -14.41
C ASN A 186 12.05 -26.94 -13.81
N VAL A 187 11.97 -26.93 -12.48
CA VAL A 187 10.77 -27.25 -11.70
C VAL A 187 10.31 -25.97 -11.02
N TRP A 188 9.52 -25.17 -11.73
CA TRP A 188 9.12 -23.84 -11.28
C TRP A 188 7.73 -23.93 -10.64
N ALA A 189 7.71 -24.09 -9.33
CA ALA A 189 6.52 -24.19 -8.51
C ALA A 189 5.74 -22.85 -8.48
N HIS A 190 4.44 -22.93 -8.18
CA HIS A 190 3.60 -21.77 -7.86
C HIS A 190 3.53 -21.52 -6.36
N ILE A 191 3.88 -22.49 -5.52
CA ILE A 191 3.89 -22.33 -4.06
C ILE A 191 5.03 -21.39 -3.66
N THR A 192 4.78 -20.33 -2.89
CA THR A 192 3.57 -19.95 -2.11
C THR A 192 2.75 -18.80 -2.74
N HIS A 193 2.95 -18.47 -4.01
CA HIS A 193 2.21 -17.40 -4.70
C HIS A 193 0.68 -17.53 -4.54
N PHE A 194 0.01 -16.39 -4.44
CA PHE A 194 -1.46 -16.29 -4.34
C PHE A 194 -2.16 -17.00 -5.52
N SER A 195 -3.33 -17.64 -5.33
CA SER A 195 -4.15 -17.76 -4.10
C SER A 195 -3.77 -18.97 -3.24
N ILE A 196 -3.68 -18.79 -1.92
CA ILE A 196 -3.44 -19.89 -0.97
C ILE A 196 -4.78 -20.41 -0.40
N PRO A 197 -5.19 -21.64 -0.76
CA PRO A 197 -6.46 -22.23 -0.32
C PRO A 197 -6.56 -22.41 1.20
N SER A 198 -7.78 -22.44 1.74
CA SER A 198 -8.04 -22.67 3.18
C SER A 198 -8.55 -24.10 3.48
N ASP A 199 -8.69 -24.93 2.45
CA ASP A 199 -9.41 -26.21 2.48
C ASP A 199 -8.55 -27.39 1.99
N THR A 200 -7.22 -27.27 2.04
CA THR A 200 -6.33 -28.38 1.64
C THR A 200 -6.32 -29.48 2.69
N VAL A 201 -6.15 -30.74 2.25
CA VAL A 201 -5.99 -31.88 3.16
C VAL A 201 -4.79 -31.76 4.10
N PHE A 202 -3.83 -30.88 3.79
CA PHE A 202 -2.62 -30.68 4.58
C PHE A 202 -2.81 -29.70 5.75
N ALA A 203 -3.89 -28.91 5.75
CA ALA A 203 -4.23 -28.00 6.85
C ALA A 203 -4.42 -28.75 8.17
N GLU A 204 -4.88 -30.00 8.14
CA GLU A 204 -5.06 -30.85 9.32
C GLU A 204 -3.75 -31.06 10.09
N LYS A 205 -2.60 -31.05 9.41
CA LYS A 205 -1.27 -31.21 10.03
C LYS A 205 -0.86 -30.05 10.93
N PHE A 206 -1.60 -28.96 10.84
CA PHE A 206 -1.42 -27.71 11.55
C PHE A 206 -2.71 -27.28 12.28
N ARG A 207 -3.67 -28.18 12.49
CA ARG A 207 -4.97 -27.89 13.13
C ARG A 207 -4.84 -27.30 14.53
N ASP A 208 -3.83 -27.74 15.28
CA ASP A 208 -3.56 -27.35 16.67
C ASP A 208 -2.57 -26.18 16.76
N LEU A 209 -2.27 -25.51 15.63
CA LEU A 209 -1.34 -24.39 15.58
C LEU A 209 -1.92 -23.19 16.34
N GLN A 210 -1.14 -22.69 17.29
CA GLN A 210 -1.32 -21.39 17.92
C GLN A 210 -0.06 -20.57 17.67
N VAL A 211 -0.20 -19.41 17.05
CA VAL A 211 0.92 -18.56 16.67
C VAL A 211 1.33 -17.71 17.86
N ASP A 212 2.49 -18.03 18.44
CA ASP A 212 3.21 -17.13 19.32
C ASP A 212 3.85 -16.01 18.49
N GLU A 213 3.22 -14.83 18.50
CA GLU A 213 3.69 -13.64 17.80
C GLU A 213 5.00 -13.08 18.36
N SER A 214 5.42 -13.47 19.57
CA SER A 214 6.70 -13.03 20.14
C SER A 214 7.91 -13.58 19.38
N LEU A 215 7.71 -14.68 18.63
CA LEU A 215 8.74 -15.31 17.80
C LEU A 215 9.03 -14.56 16.48
N PHE A 216 8.28 -13.50 16.18
CA PHE A 216 8.40 -12.76 14.93
C PHE A 216 8.75 -11.30 15.16
N GLY A 217 9.63 -10.77 14.31
CA GLY A 217 10.03 -9.37 14.30
C GLY A 217 8.90 -8.39 13.93
N PRO A 218 9.12 -7.08 14.15
CA PRO A 218 8.11 -6.04 13.96
C PRO A 218 7.57 -5.95 12.53
N TYR A 219 8.39 -6.32 11.52
CA TYR A 219 7.94 -6.34 10.13
C TYR A 219 6.77 -7.30 9.92
N MET A 220 6.83 -8.53 10.48
CA MET A 220 5.75 -9.51 10.35
C MET A 220 4.47 -9.07 11.05
N LYS A 221 4.60 -8.51 12.25
CA LYS A 221 3.44 -8.01 13.02
C LYS A 221 2.68 -6.97 12.21
N ALA A 222 3.37 -5.91 11.80
CA ALA A 222 2.75 -4.78 11.09
C ALA A 222 2.28 -5.13 9.67
N ASN A 223 2.99 -5.99 8.94
CA ASN A 223 2.71 -6.22 7.50
C ASN A 223 1.97 -7.52 7.21
N LYS A 224 1.70 -8.35 8.22
CA LYS A 224 0.98 -9.63 8.06
C LYS A 224 -0.06 -9.86 9.14
N PHE A 225 0.33 -9.83 10.42
CA PHE A 225 -0.55 -10.23 11.52
C PHE A 225 -1.64 -9.19 11.75
N ASP A 226 -1.25 -7.93 11.89
CA ASP A 226 -2.17 -6.80 12.01
C ASP A 226 -3.05 -6.71 10.76
N ILE A 227 -2.51 -6.97 9.57
CA ILE A 227 -3.32 -6.96 8.35
C ILE A 227 -4.33 -8.12 8.31
N CYS A 228 -3.94 -9.35 8.69
CA CYS A 228 -4.86 -10.50 8.77
C CYS A 228 -6.01 -10.20 9.77
N ARG A 229 -5.72 -9.56 10.92
CA ARG A 229 -6.74 -9.16 11.90
C ARG A 229 -7.58 -7.97 11.43
N ASP A 230 -6.92 -6.85 11.16
CA ASP A 230 -7.54 -5.53 11.10
C ASP A 230 -8.11 -5.23 9.72
N GLU A 231 -7.46 -5.68 8.64
CA GLU A 231 -7.99 -5.50 7.30
C GLU A 231 -8.85 -6.68 6.86
N TRP A 232 -8.39 -7.92 7.08
CA TRP A 232 -9.10 -9.12 6.60
C TRP A 232 -10.14 -9.66 7.59
N GLY A 233 -10.11 -9.27 8.87
CA GLY A 233 -11.02 -9.82 9.89
C GLY A 233 -10.84 -11.32 10.12
N ARG A 234 -9.62 -11.84 9.95
CA ARG A 234 -9.29 -13.28 10.07
C ARG A 234 -8.31 -13.56 11.20
N SER A 235 -8.35 -14.81 11.69
CA SER A 235 -7.41 -15.30 12.69
C SER A 235 -6.02 -15.48 12.09
N VAL A 236 -4.98 -14.96 12.78
CA VAL A 236 -3.58 -15.17 12.42
C VAL A 236 -3.23 -16.65 12.42
N ASP A 237 -3.77 -17.42 13.37
CA ASP A 237 -3.56 -18.87 13.46
C ASP A 237 -4.08 -19.57 12.21
N ASP A 238 -5.30 -19.24 11.77
CA ASP A 238 -5.89 -19.83 10.57
C ASP A 238 -5.15 -19.39 9.30
N CYS A 239 -4.81 -18.10 9.19
CA CYS A 239 -4.01 -17.55 8.10
C CYS A 239 -2.67 -18.30 7.98
N MET A 240 -1.96 -18.48 9.10
CA MET A 240 -0.65 -19.14 9.17
C MET A 240 -0.75 -20.65 8.94
N LYS A 241 -1.77 -21.31 9.51
CA LYS A 241 -2.07 -22.74 9.29
C LYS A 241 -2.16 -23.06 7.80
N ASN A 242 -2.93 -22.26 7.06
CA ASN A 242 -3.12 -22.45 5.62
C ASN A 242 -1.82 -22.20 4.84
N TYR A 243 -1.05 -21.19 5.24
CA TYR A 243 0.27 -20.92 4.64
C TYR A 243 1.24 -22.10 4.82
N LEU A 244 1.36 -22.61 6.05
CA LEU A 244 2.27 -23.71 6.37
C LEU A 244 1.83 -25.04 5.75
N ALA A 245 0.52 -25.25 5.57
CA ALA A 245 -0.01 -26.38 4.82
C ALA A 245 0.41 -26.34 3.34
N ASP A 246 0.43 -25.16 2.74
CA ASP A 246 0.87 -24.95 1.36
C ASP A 246 2.38 -25.19 1.22
N VAL A 247 3.19 -24.64 2.12
CA VAL A 247 4.64 -24.90 2.23
C VAL A 247 4.93 -26.39 2.43
N TRP A 248 4.19 -27.07 3.31
CA TRP A 248 4.33 -28.51 3.53
C TRP A 248 4.04 -29.31 2.25
N SER A 249 3.07 -28.88 1.44
CA SER A 249 2.72 -29.59 0.21
C SER A 249 3.84 -29.50 -0.84
N LEU A 250 4.53 -28.36 -0.93
CA LEU A 250 5.74 -28.20 -1.74
C LEU A 250 6.86 -29.13 -1.23
N ASP A 251 7.11 -29.15 0.08
CA ASP A 251 8.09 -30.04 0.69
C ASP A 251 7.81 -31.52 0.38
N ALA A 252 6.57 -31.96 0.50
CA ALA A 252 6.17 -33.33 0.19
C ALA A 252 6.38 -33.69 -1.29
N ALA A 253 6.08 -32.77 -2.22
CA ALA A 253 6.31 -32.96 -3.65
C ALA A 253 7.81 -33.06 -3.99
N ILE A 254 8.65 -32.23 -3.36
CA ILE A 254 10.11 -32.33 -3.46
C ILE A 254 10.59 -33.69 -2.91
N GLY A 255 10.04 -34.15 -1.79
CA GLY A 255 10.34 -35.48 -1.24
C GLY A 255 10.07 -36.62 -2.22
N ARG A 256 8.94 -36.57 -2.96
CA ARG A 256 8.64 -37.55 -4.01
C ARG A 256 9.66 -37.52 -5.15
N LEU A 257 10.07 -36.32 -5.58
CA LEU A 257 11.08 -36.14 -6.63
C LEU A 257 12.46 -36.65 -6.20
N LEU A 258 12.93 -36.30 -5.00
CA LEU A 258 14.21 -36.77 -4.46
C LEU A 258 14.23 -38.30 -4.31
N LYS A 259 13.15 -38.87 -3.75
CA LYS A 259 12.98 -40.33 -3.66
C LYS A 259 12.99 -40.99 -5.04
N LYS A 260 12.45 -40.33 -6.07
CA LYS A 260 12.49 -40.86 -7.44
C LYS A 260 13.92 -40.88 -7.99
N LEU A 261 14.72 -39.84 -7.77
CA LEU A 261 16.14 -39.83 -8.15
C LEU A 261 16.89 -41.00 -7.49
N ASP A 262 16.62 -41.28 -6.21
CA ASP A 262 17.21 -42.43 -5.51
C ASP A 262 16.78 -43.77 -6.14
N GLN A 263 15.48 -43.94 -6.41
CA GLN A 263 14.93 -45.16 -7.02
C GLN A 263 15.49 -45.44 -8.41
N LEU A 264 15.82 -44.39 -9.18
CA LEU A 264 16.42 -44.51 -10.51
C LEU A 264 17.94 -44.65 -10.45
N GLY A 265 18.57 -44.58 -9.27
CA GLY A 265 20.03 -44.61 -9.13
C GLY A 265 20.73 -43.33 -9.60
N LEU A 266 19.99 -42.24 -9.81
CA LEU A 266 20.51 -40.99 -10.37
C LEU A 266 21.10 -40.05 -9.32
N SER A 267 20.83 -40.29 -8.05
CA SER A 267 21.16 -39.37 -6.97
C SER A 267 22.63 -38.99 -6.87
N GLN A 268 23.57 -39.90 -7.12
CA GLN A 268 25.00 -39.57 -7.03
C GLN A 268 25.46 -38.64 -8.16
N ASN A 269 24.82 -38.73 -9.33
CA ASN A 269 25.16 -37.95 -10.52
C ASN A 269 24.17 -36.81 -10.79
N THR A 270 23.45 -36.31 -9.77
CA THR A 270 22.48 -35.22 -9.94
C THR A 270 22.77 -34.07 -8.99
N ILE A 271 22.98 -32.88 -9.56
CA ILE A 271 23.00 -31.61 -8.87
C ILE A 271 21.55 -31.19 -8.65
N VAL A 272 21.14 -31.09 -7.38
CA VAL A 272 19.83 -30.56 -7.01
C VAL A 272 20.04 -29.17 -6.42
N VAL A 273 19.36 -28.19 -7.01
CA VAL A 273 19.34 -26.80 -6.54
C VAL A 273 17.92 -26.44 -6.13
N PHE A 274 17.77 -25.90 -4.92
CA PHE A 274 16.50 -25.33 -4.45
C PHE A 274 16.69 -23.82 -4.18
N ALA A 275 15.76 -23.01 -4.68
CA ALA A 275 15.71 -21.58 -4.41
C ALA A 275 14.26 -21.04 -4.39
N SER A 276 14.10 -19.76 -4.02
CA SER A 276 12.88 -18.98 -4.29
C SER A 276 13.17 -17.91 -5.35
N ASP A 277 12.17 -17.41 -6.06
CA ASP A 277 12.37 -16.32 -7.02
C ASP A 277 12.50 -14.94 -6.35
N GLN A 278 11.80 -14.68 -5.24
CA GLN A 278 11.96 -13.46 -4.45
C GLN A 278 11.47 -13.64 -3.02
N GLY A 279 11.59 -12.57 -2.22
CA GLY A 279 10.99 -12.48 -0.90
C GLY A 279 9.47 -12.61 -0.89
N PRO A 280 8.88 -12.74 0.31
CA PRO A 280 7.49 -13.15 0.45
C PRO A 280 6.52 -12.07 -0.04
N ALA A 281 5.42 -12.50 -0.66
CA ALA A 281 4.37 -11.58 -1.11
C ALA A 281 3.64 -10.91 0.05
N ARG A 282 3.15 -9.69 -0.16
CA ARG A 282 2.37 -8.94 0.83
C ARG A 282 1.03 -9.61 1.10
N ASN A 283 0.58 -9.54 2.35
CA ASN A 283 -0.75 -9.94 2.76
C ASN A 283 -1.68 -8.71 2.75
N THR A 284 -2.21 -8.27 1.60
CA THR A 284 -3.05 -7.05 1.53
C THR A 284 -4.33 -7.23 0.74
N LEU A 285 -5.39 -6.57 1.19
CA LEU A 285 -6.65 -6.41 0.46
C LEU A 285 -6.44 -5.51 -0.76
N ASN A 286 -6.75 -6.02 -1.95
CA ASN A 286 -6.80 -5.20 -3.16
C ASN A 286 -8.23 -5.12 -3.69
N THR A 287 -9.02 -4.25 -3.07
CA THR A 287 -10.41 -3.98 -3.44
C THR A 287 -10.57 -3.21 -4.76
N SER A 288 -9.46 -2.70 -5.34
CA SER A 288 -9.47 -1.98 -6.62
C SER A 288 -9.54 -2.89 -7.86
N LYS A 289 -9.33 -4.20 -7.69
CA LYS A 289 -9.46 -5.19 -8.76
C LYS A 289 -10.72 -6.02 -8.55
N ALA A 290 -11.72 -5.82 -9.43
CA ALA A 290 -13.02 -6.47 -9.33
C ALA A 290 -12.96 -8.02 -9.23
N ASN A 291 -11.93 -8.65 -9.82
CA ASN A 291 -11.72 -10.10 -9.74
C ASN A 291 -11.12 -10.59 -8.42
N GLN A 292 -10.96 -9.71 -7.43
CA GLN A 292 -10.39 -10.00 -6.11
C GLN A 292 -11.34 -9.60 -4.97
N VAL A 293 -12.53 -9.10 -5.30
CA VAL A 293 -13.59 -8.80 -4.34
C VAL A 293 -14.26 -10.11 -3.94
N GLY A 294 -14.23 -10.44 -2.64
CA GLY A 294 -14.79 -11.69 -2.08
C GLY A 294 -13.83 -12.87 -1.99
N ASP A 295 -12.62 -12.80 -2.59
CA ASP A 295 -11.58 -13.84 -2.44
C ASP A 295 -10.66 -13.51 -1.26
N THR A 296 -10.89 -14.20 -0.13
CA THR A 296 -10.15 -14.00 1.13
C THR A 296 -8.89 -14.85 1.24
N THR A 297 -8.55 -15.66 0.23
CA THR A 297 -7.36 -16.54 0.26
C THR A 297 -6.04 -15.78 0.31
N ARG A 298 -6.02 -14.50 -0.06
CA ARG A 298 -4.86 -13.62 0.12
C ARG A 298 -4.52 -13.35 1.57
N ALA A 299 -5.50 -13.43 2.48
CA ALA A 299 -5.24 -13.33 3.90
C ALA A 299 -4.27 -14.42 4.40
N ASN A 300 -4.21 -15.56 3.70
CA ASN A 300 -3.32 -16.67 4.01
C ASN A 300 -1.87 -16.42 3.54
N MET A 301 -1.52 -15.29 2.92
CA MET A 301 -0.16 -15.00 2.43
C MET A 301 0.80 -14.63 3.58
N MET A 302 1.17 -15.61 4.40
CA MET A 302 1.89 -15.42 5.67
C MET A 302 3.40 -15.60 5.60
N GLY A 303 4.01 -15.59 4.41
CA GLY A 303 5.45 -15.78 4.24
C GLY A 303 6.30 -14.80 5.04
N TRP A 304 7.37 -15.31 5.63
CA TRP A 304 8.24 -14.70 6.61
C TRP A 304 9.65 -14.43 6.04
N PRO A 305 10.11 -13.17 5.98
CA PRO A 305 11.48 -12.84 5.59
C PRO A 305 12.50 -13.03 6.73
N LYS A 306 12.16 -13.74 7.81
CA LYS A 306 12.90 -13.74 9.09
C LYS A 306 12.90 -12.33 9.72
N GLU A 307 14.02 -11.88 10.25
CA GLU A 307 14.19 -10.54 10.81
C GLU A 307 14.38 -9.46 9.72
N LEU A 308 14.61 -9.89 8.47
CA LEU A 308 14.93 -8.99 7.37
C LEU A 308 13.75 -8.10 7.01
N ARG A 309 14.03 -6.83 6.69
CA ARG A 309 13.01 -5.87 6.29
C ARG A 309 12.59 -6.10 4.84
N GLY A 310 11.30 -5.95 4.59
CA GLY A 310 10.73 -5.96 3.26
C GLY A 310 10.33 -7.34 2.73
N GLY A 311 9.70 -7.34 1.55
CA GLY A 311 9.30 -8.54 0.83
C GLY A 311 9.15 -8.26 -0.67
N LYS A 312 8.30 -9.03 -1.35
CA LYS A 312 7.99 -8.80 -2.78
C LYS A 312 7.66 -7.33 -3.03
N HIS A 313 8.23 -6.79 -4.09
CA HIS A 313 8.18 -5.39 -4.53
C HIS A 313 9.06 -4.38 -3.79
N GLU A 314 9.79 -4.79 -2.75
CA GLU A 314 10.65 -3.94 -1.90
C GLU A 314 12.12 -4.38 -2.02
N MET A 315 13.05 -3.42 -2.10
CA MET A 315 14.48 -3.70 -2.35
C MET A 315 15.31 -3.98 -1.10
N TYR A 316 14.68 -3.91 0.08
CA TYR A 316 15.28 -4.30 1.35
C TYR A 316 15.60 -5.81 1.36
N GLU A 317 16.43 -6.27 2.30
CA GLU A 317 17.01 -7.62 2.37
C GLU A 317 15.93 -8.70 2.27
N GLY A 318 14.78 -8.52 2.93
CA GLY A 318 13.68 -9.47 2.91
C GLY A 318 13.00 -9.61 1.55
N GLY A 319 13.22 -8.69 0.61
CA GLY A 319 12.69 -8.75 -0.76
C GLY A 319 13.64 -9.37 -1.79
N VAL A 320 14.96 -9.28 -1.58
CA VAL A 320 15.99 -9.76 -2.52
C VAL A 320 16.77 -10.97 -2.01
N ARG A 321 16.93 -11.15 -0.70
CA ARG A 321 17.62 -12.29 -0.11
C ARG A 321 16.64 -13.47 -0.02
N ILE A 322 17.04 -14.62 -0.54
CA ILE A 322 16.18 -15.80 -0.75
C ILE A 322 16.87 -17.06 -0.23
N PRO A 323 16.11 -18.13 0.10
CA PRO A 323 16.74 -19.39 0.42
C PRO A 323 17.44 -19.97 -0.81
N PHE A 324 18.58 -20.62 -0.60
CA PHE A 324 19.38 -21.26 -1.64
C PHE A 324 20.12 -22.47 -1.07
N ILE A 325 19.85 -23.64 -1.62
CA ILE A 325 20.42 -24.92 -1.20
C ILE A 325 20.97 -25.63 -2.44
N VAL A 326 22.18 -26.17 -2.34
CA VAL A 326 22.80 -26.98 -3.39
C VAL A 326 23.18 -28.33 -2.79
N ARG A 327 22.87 -29.40 -3.50
CA ARG A 327 23.24 -30.76 -3.12
C ARG A 327 23.79 -31.51 -4.32
N TRP A 328 25.02 -32.03 -4.17
CA TRP A 328 25.66 -32.95 -5.11
C TRP A 328 26.55 -33.92 -4.33
N PRO A 329 26.14 -35.19 -4.16
CA PRO A 329 26.85 -36.15 -3.32
C PRO A 329 28.31 -36.32 -3.70
N GLY A 330 29.17 -36.34 -2.68
CA GLY A 330 30.62 -36.50 -2.86
C GLY A 330 31.34 -35.29 -3.49
N LYS A 331 30.62 -34.21 -3.81
CA LYS A 331 31.18 -33.00 -4.46
C LYS A 331 30.89 -31.73 -3.66
N VAL A 332 29.63 -31.52 -3.28
CA VAL A 332 29.20 -30.40 -2.42
C VAL A 332 29.33 -30.82 -0.96
N PRO A 333 29.88 -29.98 -0.06
CA PRO A 333 29.92 -30.28 1.36
C PRO A 333 28.55 -30.65 1.94
N VAL A 334 28.54 -31.56 2.90
CA VAL A 334 27.32 -32.07 3.52
C VAL A 334 27.13 -31.36 4.86
N ASP A 335 25.87 -31.12 5.23
CA ASP A 335 25.47 -30.47 6.49
C ASP A 335 26.21 -29.16 6.77
N THR A 336 26.45 -28.39 5.70
CA THR A 336 27.26 -27.16 5.74
C THR A 336 26.38 -25.93 5.54
N VAL A 337 26.67 -24.86 6.28
CA VAL A 337 26.06 -23.55 6.08
C VAL A 337 27.15 -22.57 5.65
N ASN A 338 27.00 -21.98 4.47
CA ASN A 338 27.85 -20.89 4.02
C ASN A 338 27.17 -19.56 4.38
N GLU A 339 27.79 -18.82 5.31
CA GLU A 339 27.26 -17.55 5.79
C GLU A 339 28.01 -16.32 5.27
N THR A 340 29.15 -16.55 4.62
CA THR A 340 30.09 -15.49 4.24
C THR A 340 29.92 -15.08 2.79
N SER A 341 29.73 -16.04 1.88
CA SER A 341 29.73 -15.82 0.42
C SER A 341 28.47 -15.09 -0.07
N ILE A 342 28.65 -13.95 -0.73
CA ILE A 342 27.57 -13.18 -1.37
C ILE A 342 27.34 -13.67 -2.80
N LEU A 343 26.29 -14.45 -2.99
CA LEU A 343 25.95 -15.10 -4.26
C LEU A 343 24.68 -14.49 -4.87
N SER A 344 24.51 -14.65 -6.18
CA SER A 344 23.36 -14.09 -6.91
C SER A 344 22.79 -15.09 -7.90
N GLY A 345 21.49 -14.94 -8.23
CA GLY A 345 20.88 -15.64 -9.37
C GLY A 345 21.63 -15.41 -10.69
N LEU A 346 22.40 -14.32 -10.81
CA LEU A 346 23.30 -14.10 -11.95
C LEU A 346 24.36 -15.19 -12.07
N ASP A 347 24.84 -15.76 -10.96
CA ASP A 347 25.94 -16.72 -10.95
C ASP A 347 25.55 -18.11 -11.43
N PHE A 348 24.24 -18.36 -11.51
CA PHE A 348 23.69 -19.69 -11.76
C PHE A 348 24.16 -20.27 -13.09
N LEU A 349 23.99 -19.52 -14.18
CA LEU A 349 24.40 -19.92 -15.52
C LEU A 349 25.92 -20.17 -15.64
N PRO A 350 26.81 -19.19 -15.34
CA PRO A 350 28.26 -19.42 -15.49
C PRO A 350 28.79 -20.53 -14.59
N THR A 351 28.19 -20.71 -13.41
CA THR A 351 28.55 -21.80 -12.48
C THR A 351 28.16 -23.16 -13.03
N LEU A 352 26.92 -23.33 -13.51
CA LEU A 352 26.50 -24.60 -14.12
C LEU A 352 27.28 -24.89 -15.40
N CYS A 353 27.51 -23.88 -16.26
CA CYS A 353 28.31 -24.08 -17.45
C CYS A 353 29.72 -24.58 -17.10
N HIS A 354 30.33 -24.06 -16.04
CA HIS A 354 31.62 -24.57 -15.57
C HIS A 354 31.55 -25.99 -15.02
N LEU A 355 30.54 -26.32 -14.20
CA LEU A 355 30.39 -27.65 -13.60
C LEU A 355 30.08 -28.76 -14.61
N THR A 356 29.59 -28.40 -15.79
CA THR A 356 29.22 -29.34 -16.86
C THR A 356 30.12 -29.25 -18.09
N ASP A 357 31.21 -28.50 -18.02
CA ASP A 357 32.11 -28.22 -19.15
C ASP A 357 31.36 -27.70 -20.40
N THR A 358 30.31 -26.89 -20.20
CA THR A 358 29.53 -26.28 -21.28
C THR A 358 30.22 -24.99 -21.74
N PRO A 359 30.62 -24.88 -23.01
CA PRO A 359 31.20 -23.64 -23.54
C PRO A 359 30.20 -22.47 -23.49
N TYR A 360 30.68 -21.31 -23.06
CA TYR A 360 29.91 -20.07 -23.06
C TYR A 360 30.84 -18.86 -23.23
N ASP A 361 30.31 -17.80 -23.83
CA ASP A 361 31.04 -16.53 -23.99
C ASP A 361 30.94 -15.72 -22.69
N LYS A 362 32.02 -15.71 -21.90
CA LYS A 362 32.07 -15.05 -20.58
C LYS A 362 31.73 -13.56 -20.66
N ASP A 363 32.02 -12.90 -21.77
CA ASP A 363 31.81 -11.45 -21.92
C ASP A 363 30.33 -11.09 -22.14
N GLN A 364 29.48 -12.09 -22.41
CA GLN A 364 28.03 -11.90 -22.56
C GLN A 364 27.25 -11.97 -21.26
N PHE A 365 27.89 -12.26 -20.13
CA PHE A 365 27.22 -12.54 -18.86
C PHE A 365 27.72 -11.64 -17.73
N GLU A 366 26.82 -11.22 -16.84
CA GLU A 366 27.14 -10.36 -15.69
C GLU A 366 27.48 -11.16 -14.41
N GLY A 367 27.12 -12.45 -14.37
CA GLY A 367 27.37 -13.35 -13.25
C GLY A 367 28.80 -13.87 -13.23
N LEU A 368 29.23 -14.37 -12.07
CA LEU A 368 30.55 -14.97 -11.89
C LEU A 368 30.45 -16.49 -11.77
N ASN A 369 31.46 -17.19 -12.25
CA ASN A 369 31.65 -18.59 -11.88
C ASN A 369 31.99 -18.67 -10.38
N VAL A 370 31.11 -19.31 -9.60
CA VAL A 370 31.26 -19.57 -8.17
C VAL A 370 31.18 -21.06 -7.84
N ALA A 371 31.47 -21.93 -8.82
CA ALA A 371 31.46 -23.38 -8.65
C ALA A 371 32.34 -23.84 -7.49
N ASP A 372 33.50 -23.22 -7.32
CA ASP A 372 34.40 -23.51 -6.21
C ASP A 372 33.77 -23.21 -4.85
N VAL A 373 32.91 -22.18 -4.76
CA VAL A 373 32.13 -21.86 -3.55
C VAL A 373 31.06 -22.93 -3.31
N TRP A 374 30.37 -23.38 -4.36
CA TRP A 374 29.41 -24.49 -4.24
C TRP A 374 30.09 -25.79 -3.77
N LEU A 375 31.32 -26.02 -4.22
CA LEU A 375 32.16 -27.15 -3.85
C LEU A 375 32.92 -26.96 -2.52
N GLY A 376 32.60 -25.91 -1.76
CA GLY A 376 33.06 -25.73 -0.38
C GLY A 376 34.21 -24.76 -0.13
N LYS A 377 34.68 -24.01 -1.15
CA LYS A 377 35.63 -22.92 -0.89
C LYS A 377 34.94 -21.74 -0.23
N GLU A 378 35.52 -21.27 0.86
CA GLU A 378 35.09 -20.04 1.53
C GLU A 378 35.75 -18.82 0.87
N ARG A 379 35.01 -18.12 0.01
CA ARG A 379 35.39 -16.81 -0.50
C ARG A 379 34.19 -15.94 -0.80
N ASN A 380 34.41 -14.63 -0.80
CA ASN A 380 33.46 -13.66 -1.31
C ASN A 380 33.79 -13.26 -2.75
N PRO A 381 32.88 -13.45 -3.73
CA PRO A 381 33.07 -12.88 -5.06
C PRO A 381 33.05 -11.35 -4.98
N GLU A 382 34.18 -10.70 -5.26
CA GLU A 382 34.31 -9.24 -5.20
C GLU A 382 33.57 -8.59 -6.36
N ARG A 383 32.42 -7.98 -6.08
CA ARG A 383 31.60 -7.23 -7.04
C ARG A 383 30.51 -6.44 -6.32
N TYR A 384 29.88 -5.55 -7.06
CA TYR A 384 28.58 -4.99 -6.70
C TYR A 384 27.46 -5.87 -7.23
N LEU A 385 26.42 -6.05 -6.43
CA LEU A 385 25.11 -6.48 -6.91
C LEU A 385 24.20 -5.26 -7.00
N TYR A 386 23.40 -5.18 -8.07
CA TYR A 386 22.53 -4.04 -8.34
C TYR A 386 21.08 -4.49 -8.53
N TRP A 387 20.15 -3.60 -8.19
CA TRP A 387 18.72 -3.72 -8.47
C TRP A 387 18.16 -2.39 -8.92
N LYS A 388 17.16 -2.39 -9.81
CA LYS A 388 16.45 -1.16 -10.21
C LYS A 388 14.96 -1.40 -10.47
N LYS A 389 14.13 -0.55 -9.85
CA LYS A 389 12.67 -0.45 -10.07
C LYS A 389 12.35 0.98 -10.47
N GLN A 390 12.13 1.86 -9.49
CA GLN A 390 12.04 3.30 -9.73
C GLN A 390 13.42 3.96 -9.57
N TYR A 391 14.12 3.62 -8.49
CA TYR A 391 15.49 4.04 -8.21
C TYR A 391 16.42 2.82 -8.10
N PRO A 392 17.73 2.99 -8.32
CA PRO A 392 18.70 1.91 -8.18
C PRO A 392 19.07 1.63 -6.71
N THR A 393 19.51 0.42 -6.44
CA THR A 393 20.05 -0.05 -5.15
C THR A 393 21.29 -0.88 -5.44
N ALA A 394 22.30 -0.83 -4.57
CA ALA A 394 23.46 -1.71 -4.67
C ALA A 394 23.85 -2.34 -3.33
N LEU A 395 24.42 -3.55 -3.41
CA LEU A 395 25.07 -4.26 -2.31
C LEU A 395 26.55 -4.44 -2.65
N HIS A 396 27.43 -4.13 -1.70
CA HIS A 396 28.87 -4.33 -1.83
C HIS A 396 29.50 -4.71 -0.48
N GLY A 397 29.91 -5.98 -0.37
CA GLY A 397 30.29 -6.58 0.90
C GLY A 397 29.12 -6.50 1.89
N ASP A 398 29.37 -5.89 3.04
CA ASP A 398 28.36 -5.73 4.09
C ASP A 398 27.54 -4.45 4.00
N TRP A 399 27.73 -3.68 2.92
CA TRP A 399 27.09 -2.38 2.78
C TRP A 399 26.02 -2.41 1.71
N LYS A 400 24.87 -1.81 2.02
CA LYS A 400 23.77 -1.70 1.07
C LYS A 400 23.30 -0.25 0.96
N TYR A 401 23.18 0.21 -0.27
CA TYR A 401 22.85 1.59 -0.59
C TYR A 401 21.58 1.65 -1.43
N HIS A 402 20.59 2.40 -0.98
CA HIS A 402 19.37 2.70 -1.71
C HIS A 402 19.39 4.15 -2.18
N VAL A 403 19.33 4.35 -3.49
CA VAL A 403 19.03 5.68 -4.01
C VAL A 403 17.54 5.96 -3.77
N ASN A 404 17.24 7.05 -3.11
CA ASN A 404 15.89 7.55 -2.91
C ASN A 404 15.88 9.07 -3.12
N ARG A 405 15.56 9.47 -4.36
CA ARG A 405 15.50 10.89 -4.77
C ARG A 405 14.30 11.65 -4.19
N ARG A 406 13.49 11.03 -3.32
CA ARG A 406 12.30 11.64 -2.70
C ARG A 406 12.53 11.95 -1.22
N ASP A 407 13.05 10.97 -0.47
CA ASP A 407 13.19 11.06 0.99
C ASP A 407 14.67 11.08 1.44
N GLY A 408 15.61 11.07 0.49
CA GLY A 408 17.06 11.02 0.74
C GLY A 408 17.61 9.60 0.65
N ASP A 409 18.83 9.48 0.13
CA ASP A 409 19.49 8.18 -0.05
C ASP A 409 19.76 7.49 1.32
N GLU A 410 19.72 6.16 1.31
CA GLU A 410 19.88 5.33 2.50
C GLU A 410 21.14 4.46 2.36
N LEU A 411 21.96 4.41 3.41
CA LEU A 411 23.09 3.47 3.51
C LEU A 411 22.93 2.65 4.80
N TYR A 412 23.04 1.34 4.67
CA TYR A 412 22.96 0.37 5.77
C TYR A 412 24.24 -0.46 5.86
N ASP A 413 24.67 -0.69 7.10
CA ASP A 413 25.69 -1.67 7.48
C ASP A 413 24.99 -2.96 7.90
N LEU A 414 24.98 -3.96 7.03
CA LEU A 414 24.22 -5.20 7.20
C LEU A 414 24.81 -6.14 8.25
N VAL A 415 26.05 -5.91 8.71
CA VAL A 415 26.63 -6.69 9.83
C VAL A 415 25.99 -6.25 11.13
N ASN A 416 25.85 -4.94 11.33
CA ASN A 416 25.30 -4.37 12.57
C ASN A 416 23.78 -4.14 12.52
N ASP A 417 23.21 -4.01 11.32
CA ASP A 417 21.79 -3.76 11.08
C ASP A 417 21.29 -4.57 9.87
N PRO A 418 21.20 -5.92 9.98
CA PRO A 418 20.70 -6.77 8.89
C PRO A 418 19.23 -6.50 8.53
N ASN A 419 18.53 -5.74 9.36
CA ASN A 419 17.11 -5.39 9.21
C ASN A 419 16.92 -4.01 8.57
N GLU A 420 18.00 -3.31 8.19
CA GLU A 420 17.97 -2.02 7.49
C GLU A 420 17.04 -1.00 8.18
N THR A 421 17.21 -0.86 9.50
CA THR A 421 16.40 0.01 10.37
C THR A 421 17.04 1.36 10.63
N VAL A 422 18.37 1.46 10.54
CA VAL A 422 19.14 2.66 10.86
C VAL A 422 19.93 3.13 9.65
N ASN A 423 19.50 4.23 9.03
CA ASN A 423 20.25 4.86 7.94
C ASN A 423 21.54 5.50 8.50
N VAL A 424 22.70 4.96 8.14
CA VAL A 424 24.02 5.41 8.60
C VAL A 424 24.76 6.28 7.57
N ILE A 425 24.10 6.72 6.50
CA ILE A 425 24.72 7.47 5.39
C ILE A 425 25.49 8.71 5.86
N ALA A 426 24.95 9.45 6.83
CA ALA A 426 25.59 10.65 7.39
C ALA A 426 26.86 10.33 8.18
N LYS A 427 26.99 9.12 8.72
CA LYS A 427 28.16 8.65 9.48
C LYS A 427 29.27 8.08 8.60
N HIS A 428 28.95 7.66 7.37
CA HIS A 428 29.91 7.03 6.45
C HIS A 428 29.91 7.70 5.06
N PRO A 429 30.19 9.01 4.96
CA PRO A 429 30.08 9.77 3.71
C PRO A 429 31.01 9.27 2.60
N GLU A 430 32.20 8.76 2.93
CA GLU A 430 33.13 8.19 1.94
C GLU A 430 32.60 6.90 1.32
N LYS A 431 32.08 5.98 2.16
CA LYS A 431 31.45 4.74 1.68
C LYS A 431 30.22 5.05 0.84
N ALA A 432 29.38 5.98 1.30
CA ALA A 432 28.21 6.46 0.58
C ALA A 432 28.58 7.01 -0.81
N SER A 433 29.58 7.89 -0.88
CA SER A 433 30.07 8.48 -2.12
C SER A 433 30.63 7.42 -3.10
N SER A 434 31.42 6.47 -2.59
CA SER A 434 31.97 5.37 -3.38
C SER A 434 30.87 4.49 -3.98
N MET A 435 29.89 4.07 -3.17
CA MET A 435 28.78 3.25 -3.65
C MET A 435 27.87 4.02 -4.62
N LEU A 436 27.58 5.29 -4.35
CA LEU A 436 26.79 6.14 -5.23
C LEU A 436 27.46 6.33 -6.59
N LYS A 437 28.80 6.47 -6.63
CA LYS A 437 29.57 6.54 -7.88
C LYS A 437 29.41 5.25 -8.69
N SER A 438 29.54 4.09 -8.06
CA SER A 438 29.34 2.79 -8.71
C SER A 438 27.91 2.60 -9.21
N ILE A 439 26.91 2.98 -8.40
CA ILE A 439 25.48 2.95 -8.77
C ILE A 439 25.23 3.85 -9.98
N THR A 440 25.79 5.05 -10.00
CA THR A 440 25.59 6.02 -11.09
C THR A 440 26.17 5.48 -12.38
N ALA A 441 27.41 4.98 -12.35
CA ALA A 441 28.05 4.39 -13.52
C ALA A 441 27.28 3.16 -14.05
N TRP A 442 26.80 2.29 -13.16
CA TRP A 442 25.95 1.17 -13.55
C TRP A 442 24.63 1.65 -14.15
N ASP A 443 23.95 2.61 -13.51
CA ASP A 443 22.64 3.08 -13.98
C ASP A 443 22.70 3.78 -15.35
N GLU A 444 23.80 4.50 -15.61
CA GLU A 444 24.09 5.13 -16.90
C GLU A 444 24.44 4.12 -18.00
N SER A 445 24.96 2.94 -17.63
CA SER A 445 25.24 1.86 -18.59
C SER A 445 23.98 1.13 -19.08
N LEU A 446 22.85 1.28 -18.38
CA LEU A 446 21.61 0.58 -18.71
C LEU A 446 20.94 1.22 -19.94
N PRO A 447 20.29 0.42 -20.81
CA PRO A 447 19.59 0.95 -21.97
C PRO A 447 18.51 1.94 -21.56
N ALA A 448 18.27 2.99 -22.34
CA ALA A 448 17.22 3.97 -22.07
C ALA A 448 15.84 3.30 -21.96
N LEU A 449 15.00 3.73 -21.00
CA LEU A 449 13.61 3.26 -20.96
C LEU A 449 12.87 3.78 -22.20
N PRO A 450 12.09 2.95 -22.90
CA PRO A 450 11.18 3.43 -23.93
C PRO A 450 10.24 4.47 -23.32
N ARG A 451 10.23 5.70 -23.85
CA ARG A 451 9.19 6.67 -23.47
C ARG A 451 7.84 6.06 -23.86
N PRO A 452 6.80 6.09 -23.01
CA PRO A 452 5.46 5.75 -23.46
C PRO A 452 5.14 6.63 -24.66
N ALA A 453 4.76 6.01 -25.78
CA ALA A 453 4.36 6.74 -26.97
C ALA A 453 3.24 7.71 -26.59
N THR A 454 3.50 9.00 -26.73
CA THR A 454 2.48 10.04 -26.64
C THR A 454 1.34 9.65 -27.58
N PRO A 455 0.07 9.62 -27.14
CA PRO A 455 -1.04 9.47 -28.07
C PRO A 455 -0.89 10.54 -29.15
N LEU A 456 -0.91 10.14 -30.43
CA LEU A 456 -0.85 11.06 -31.56
C LEU A 456 -1.98 12.09 -31.41
N LYS A 457 -1.64 13.32 -31.03
CA LYS A 457 -2.57 14.46 -31.07
C LYS A 457 -2.95 14.73 -32.53
N PRO A 458 -4.23 15.03 -32.84
CA PRO A 458 -4.63 15.47 -34.17
C PRO A 458 -3.86 16.73 -34.57
N LYS A 459 -3.40 16.77 -35.83
CA LYS A 459 -2.62 17.89 -36.38
C LYS A 459 -3.45 19.19 -36.38
N THR A 460 -3.00 20.21 -35.63
CA THR A 460 -3.40 21.61 -35.84
C THR A 460 -2.18 22.53 -35.82
N LYS A 461 -2.30 23.64 -36.56
CA LYS A 461 -1.26 24.36 -37.31
C LYS A 461 -0.22 25.14 -36.47
N LYS A 462 0.95 25.35 -37.09
CA LYS A 462 2.13 26.16 -36.68
C LYS A 462 1.80 27.61 -36.28
N LYS A 463 2.59 28.15 -35.33
CA LYS A 463 3.16 29.52 -35.29
C LYS A 463 4.26 29.56 -34.19
N THR A 464 5.55 29.58 -34.55
CA THR A 464 6.53 30.70 -34.70
C THR A 464 7.33 31.04 -33.42
N ASP A 465 8.66 31.03 -33.59
CA ASP A 465 9.76 31.16 -32.62
C ASP A 465 9.95 32.54 -31.98
N ARG A 466 10.55 32.60 -30.76
CA ARG A 466 11.82 33.31 -30.41
C ARG A 466 12.12 33.36 -28.87
N PRO A 467 13.35 33.69 -28.40
CA PRO A 467 14.18 32.74 -27.64
C PRO A 467 14.63 33.18 -26.21
N LYS A 468 15.34 32.25 -25.55
CA LYS A 468 15.97 32.26 -24.21
C LYS A 468 16.94 33.43 -23.94
N SER A 469 17.07 33.82 -22.67
CA SER A 469 18.27 34.48 -22.12
C SER A 469 18.78 33.79 -20.85
N GLN A 470 20.10 33.72 -20.76
CA GLN A 470 20.93 33.23 -19.65
C GLN A 470 21.17 34.35 -18.63
N THR A 471 21.44 34.00 -17.37
CA THR A 471 22.56 34.57 -16.58
C THR A 471 22.83 33.70 -15.34
N ALA A 472 24.11 33.63 -14.99
CA ALA A 472 24.69 32.89 -13.88
C ALA A 472 25.26 33.88 -12.81
N PRO A 473 26.16 33.49 -11.88
CA PRO A 473 25.89 33.35 -10.45
C PRO A 473 26.67 34.36 -9.58
N THR A 474 26.32 34.52 -8.30
CA THR A 474 27.18 35.22 -7.32
C THR A 474 27.17 34.60 -5.92
N THR A 475 28.28 34.84 -5.25
CA THR A 475 28.98 34.11 -4.19
C THR A 475 28.65 34.52 -2.75
N LYS A 476 28.70 33.51 -1.87
CA LYS A 476 29.16 33.44 -0.45
C LYS A 476 29.42 34.73 0.35
N GLN A 477 28.96 34.74 1.61
CA GLN A 477 29.84 34.93 2.79
C GLN A 477 29.20 34.50 4.13
N GLU A 478 30.04 33.94 5.01
CA GLU A 478 29.78 33.44 6.37
C GLU A 478 29.92 34.54 7.45
N LYS A 479 29.24 34.40 8.60
CA LYS A 479 29.87 34.33 9.96
C LYS A 479 28.89 34.26 11.16
N LYS A 480 29.10 33.20 11.96
CA LYS A 480 29.31 33.05 13.43
C LYS A 480 28.35 33.56 14.55
N GLU A 481 27.94 32.57 15.37
CA GLU A 481 27.93 32.45 16.88
C GLU A 481 27.02 33.42 17.71
N SER A 482 26.34 33.09 18.83
CA SER A 482 26.22 31.93 19.74
C SER A 482 25.07 32.14 20.77
N LYS A 483 24.52 31.06 21.35
CA LYS A 483 24.10 30.82 22.78
C LYS A 483 22.79 30.02 22.95
N ALA A 484 22.89 28.93 23.72
CA ALA A 484 21.84 28.02 24.21
C ALA A 484 20.93 28.69 25.26
N GLU A 485 19.71 28.29 25.64
CA GLU A 485 18.71 27.22 25.36
C GLU A 485 17.35 27.76 25.90
N PRO A 486 16.14 27.25 25.56
CA PRO A 486 15.71 25.88 25.86
C PRO A 486 15.16 25.15 24.63
N ALA A 487 15.19 23.82 24.66
CA ALA A 487 14.81 22.93 23.58
C ALA A 487 13.43 23.24 22.93
N SER A 488 13.42 24.10 21.90
CA SER A 488 12.42 24.04 20.84
C SER A 488 12.97 23.10 19.77
N TYR A 489 12.19 22.07 19.45
CA TYR A 489 12.53 21.13 18.39
C TYR A 489 12.67 21.95 17.09
N PRO A 490 13.85 22.04 16.45
CA PRO A 490 13.97 22.84 15.26
C PRO A 490 13.27 22.08 14.13
N TRP A 491 12.27 22.70 13.52
CA TRP A 491 11.75 22.32 12.21
C TRP A 491 12.86 22.49 11.16
N GLN A 492 13.85 21.61 11.20
CA GLN A 492 14.93 21.54 10.23
C GLN A 492 14.63 20.40 9.29
N ASN A 493 14.00 20.73 8.18
CA ASN A 493 14.29 20.05 6.93
C ASN A 493 14.05 20.97 5.72
N TYR A 494 15.18 21.23 5.05
CA TYR A 494 15.44 21.75 3.71
C TYR A 494 15.50 23.29 3.49
N ASN A 495 16.72 23.73 3.12
CA ASN A 495 17.16 25.05 2.63
C ASN A 495 17.09 26.29 3.56
N GLY A 496 16.81 26.13 4.86
CA GLY A 496 16.89 27.21 5.85
C GLY A 496 15.64 27.30 6.73
N PRO A 497 15.58 28.24 7.68
CA PRO A 497 14.38 28.44 8.49
C PRO A 497 13.22 28.92 7.60
N LEU A 498 12.02 28.37 7.83
CA LEU A 498 10.79 28.93 7.28
C LEU A 498 10.65 30.34 7.86
N GLN A 499 10.78 31.37 7.00
CA GLN A 499 10.73 32.77 7.44
C GLN A 499 9.30 33.26 7.72
N GLN A 500 8.28 32.45 7.41
CA GLN A 500 6.87 32.82 7.47
C GLN A 500 6.07 31.72 8.16
N ASN A 501 5.13 32.16 9.01
CA ASN A 501 4.09 31.33 9.58
C ASN A 501 2.82 31.52 8.75
N TRP A 502 2.19 30.44 8.30
CA TRP A 502 0.94 30.45 7.54
C TRP A 502 -0.27 30.29 8.47
N PHE A 503 -0.30 31.07 9.54
CA PHE A 503 -1.39 31.07 10.51
C PHE A 503 -1.62 32.46 11.09
N GLU A 504 -2.86 32.72 11.50
CA GLU A 504 -3.22 33.87 12.32
C GLU A 504 -3.69 33.38 13.69
N LEU A 505 -3.16 33.96 14.77
CA LEU A 505 -3.48 33.52 16.13
C LEU A 505 -4.75 34.14 16.70
N HIS A 506 -5.16 35.32 16.25
CA HIS A 506 -6.24 36.10 16.86
C HIS A 506 -6.17 36.11 18.41
N ASP A 507 -7.18 35.59 19.12
CA ASP A 507 -7.22 35.55 20.59
C ASP A 507 -6.33 34.45 21.21
N GLY A 508 -5.73 33.60 20.37
CA GLY A 508 -4.80 32.52 20.72
C GLY A 508 -5.48 31.28 21.29
N LEU A 509 -4.69 30.41 21.92
CA LEU A 509 -5.12 29.10 22.45
C LEU A 509 -4.79 28.94 23.95
N LYS A 510 -4.84 30.02 24.72
CA LYS A 510 -4.35 30.00 26.11
C LYS A 510 -5.27 29.24 27.08
N ASN A 511 -6.56 29.11 26.80
CA ASN A 511 -7.49 28.43 27.71
C ASN A 511 -7.19 26.93 27.77
N SER A 512 -7.08 26.28 26.61
CA SER A 512 -6.69 24.86 26.49
C SER A 512 -5.31 24.60 27.09
N GLN A 513 -4.33 25.48 26.84
CA GLN A 513 -3.01 25.40 27.48
C GLN A 513 -3.11 25.33 29.00
N TYR A 514 -3.90 26.24 29.58
CA TYR A 514 -4.07 26.33 31.03
C TYR A 514 -4.84 25.13 31.58
N ILE A 515 -5.94 24.74 30.94
CA ILE A 515 -6.76 23.60 31.36
C ILE A 515 -5.90 22.33 31.37
N PHE A 516 -5.17 22.06 30.29
CA PHE A 516 -4.30 20.88 30.21
C PHE A 516 -3.18 20.93 31.25
N ALA A 517 -2.54 22.09 31.43
CA ALA A 517 -1.44 22.25 32.37
C ALA A 517 -1.87 22.14 33.84
N THR A 518 -3.07 22.60 34.21
CA THR A 518 -3.49 22.74 35.61
C THR A 518 -4.39 21.61 36.08
N THR A 519 -5.41 21.26 35.29
CA THR A 519 -6.40 20.24 35.68
C THR A 519 -5.90 18.82 35.45
N LYS A 520 -4.87 18.67 34.61
CA LYS A 520 -4.35 17.37 34.15
C LYS A 520 -5.40 16.50 33.47
N LYS A 521 -6.48 17.11 32.97
CA LYS A 521 -7.47 16.51 32.09
C LYS A 521 -7.70 17.42 30.89
N GLY A 522 -7.97 16.82 29.72
CA GLY A 522 -8.24 17.59 28.52
C GLY A 522 -9.11 16.82 27.54
N THR A 523 -10.12 17.47 26.99
CA THR A 523 -10.94 16.91 25.90
C THR A 523 -10.65 17.66 24.62
N VAL A 524 -10.19 16.94 23.60
CA VAL A 524 -9.85 17.49 22.28
C VAL A 524 -10.72 16.85 21.22
N ALA A 525 -11.36 17.65 20.38
CA ALA A 525 -12.22 17.19 19.31
C ALA A 525 -11.65 17.54 17.94
N PHE A 526 -11.78 16.60 17.00
CA PHE A 526 -11.46 16.79 15.59
C PHE A 526 -12.74 16.61 14.78
N VAL A 527 -13.18 17.65 14.09
CA VAL A 527 -14.46 17.69 13.36
C VAL A 527 -14.23 18.18 11.95
N GLY A 528 -14.91 17.55 11.00
CA GLY A 528 -14.78 17.93 9.61
C GLY A 528 -15.12 16.83 8.61
N GLY A 529 -14.55 16.97 7.42
CA GLY A 529 -14.72 16.11 6.26
C GLY A 529 -13.94 14.79 6.30
N SER A 530 -13.63 14.25 5.12
CA SER A 530 -12.88 12.99 4.99
C SER A 530 -11.43 13.09 5.45
N ILE A 531 -10.84 14.29 5.43
CA ILE A 531 -9.42 14.52 5.78
C ILE A 531 -9.24 14.42 7.30
N THR A 532 -10.25 14.84 8.07
CA THR A 532 -10.36 14.62 9.51
C THR A 532 -10.15 13.17 9.90
N GLY A 533 -10.50 12.22 9.02
CA GLY A 533 -10.35 10.76 9.15
C GLY A 533 -8.96 10.21 8.79
N MET A 534 -7.95 11.06 8.52
CA MET A 534 -6.61 10.61 8.11
C MET A 534 -5.51 10.65 9.20
N PRO A 535 -4.33 10.01 9.01
CA PRO A 535 -3.32 9.82 10.08
C PRO A 535 -2.70 11.07 10.71
N TRP A 536 -2.75 12.25 10.10
CA TRP A 536 -2.19 13.48 10.69
C TRP A 536 -2.72 13.75 12.11
N ARG A 537 -4.00 13.42 12.40
CA ARG A 537 -4.58 13.61 13.74
C ARG A 537 -3.82 12.83 14.81
N LYS A 538 -3.34 11.62 14.48
CA LYS A 538 -2.63 10.75 15.43
C LYS A 538 -1.35 11.42 15.89
N LYS A 539 -0.65 12.05 14.95
CA LYS A 539 0.57 12.82 15.20
C LYS A 539 0.27 14.04 16.09
N VAL A 540 -0.84 14.74 15.85
CA VAL A 540 -1.29 15.84 16.73
C VAL A 540 -1.67 15.32 18.12
N MET A 541 -2.35 14.18 18.24
CA MET A 541 -2.69 13.57 19.53
C MET A 541 -1.44 13.15 20.31
N GLU A 542 -0.46 12.53 19.64
CA GLU A 542 0.84 12.18 20.21
C GLU A 542 1.60 13.44 20.64
N ASN A 543 1.56 14.50 19.82
CA ASN A 543 2.15 15.79 20.12
C ASN A 543 1.56 16.40 21.40
N LEU A 544 0.23 16.41 21.54
CA LEU A 544 -0.46 16.91 22.73
C LEU A 544 -0.09 16.12 23.99
N LYS A 545 -0.08 14.78 23.90
CA LYS A 545 0.37 13.90 24.99
C LYS A 545 1.82 14.16 25.37
N ARG A 546 2.69 14.41 24.39
CA ARG A 546 4.11 14.74 24.62
C ARG A 546 4.27 16.10 25.31
N ARG A 547 3.49 17.11 24.91
CA ARG A 547 3.52 18.45 25.52
C ARG A 547 2.99 18.47 26.96
N PHE A 548 1.99 17.63 27.25
CA PHE A 548 1.35 17.54 28.55
C PHE A 548 1.33 16.07 29.05
N PRO A 549 2.49 15.52 29.44
CA PRO A 549 2.63 14.09 29.73
C PRO A 549 1.86 13.63 30.97
N SER A 550 1.51 14.54 31.88
CA SER A 550 0.70 14.24 33.06
C SER A 550 -0.80 14.43 32.82
N THR A 551 -1.23 14.77 31.61
CA THR A 551 -2.62 15.10 31.30
C THR A 551 -3.32 13.89 30.68
N GLU A 552 -4.42 13.48 31.28
CA GLU A 552 -5.32 12.48 30.71
C GLU A 552 -6.16 13.12 29.61
N PHE A 553 -5.94 12.69 28.36
CA PHE A 553 -6.66 13.21 27.21
C PHE A 553 -7.81 12.30 26.76
N LYS A 554 -9.00 12.89 26.61
CA LYS A 554 -10.11 12.32 25.84
C LYS A 554 -10.12 12.92 24.44
N PHE A 555 -10.09 12.07 23.42
CA PHE A 555 -10.16 12.51 22.02
C PHE A 555 -11.52 12.17 21.42
N ILE A 556 -12.17 13.17 20.82
CA ILE A 556 -13.42 12.99 20.07
C ILE A 556 -13.09 13.07 18.59
N LEU A 557 -13.24 11.95 17.90
CA LEU A 557 -12.97 11.82 16.47
C LEU A 557 -14.31 11.89 15.71
N ALA A 558 -14.56 13.02 15.06
CA ALA A 558 -15.83 13.34 14.43
C ALA A 558 -15.65 13.68 12.94
N GLY A 559 -14.80 12.95 12.21
CA GLY A 559 -14.66 13.10 10.75
C GLY A 559 -15.77 12.37 9.99
N VAL A 560 -16.36 13.00 8.97
CA VAL A 560 -17.39 12.39 8.12
C VAL A 560 -17.12 12.64 6.64
N GLY A 561 -17.22 11.60 5.83
CA GLY A 561 -16.83 11.65 4.43
C GLY A 561 -17.73 12.53 3.59
N SER A 562 -17.12 13.38 2.77
CA SER A 562 -17.83 14.24 1.81
C SER A 562 -18.78 15.28 2.44
N THR A 563 -18.48 15.72 3.66
CA THR A 563 -19.29 16.72 4.38
C THR A 563 -18.48 17.98 4.66
N GLY A 564 -19.11 19.14 4.47
CA GLY A 564 -18.52 20.47 4.71
C GLY A 564 -19.16 21.20 5.89
N THR A 565 -19.01 22.53 5.95
CA THR A 565 -19.35 23.35 7.14
C THR A 565 -20.80 23.24 7.52
N MET A 566 -21.68 23.17 6.52
CA MET A 566 -23.11 23.08 6.76
C MET A 566 -23.45 21.79 7.51
N TYR A 567 -23.04 20.61 7.03
CA TYR A 567 -23.27 19.38 7.80
C TYR A 567 -22.59 19.42 9.18
N GLY A 568 -21.39 20.02 9.27
CA GLY A 568 -20.68 20.27 10.54
C GLY A 568 -21.55 21.03 11.53
N SER A 569 -22.14 22.15 11.11
CA SER A 569 -23.01 22.95 11.97
C SER A 569 -24.25 22.18 12.45
N PHE A 570 -24.87 21.34 11.61
CA PHE A 570 -26.12 20.63 11.96
C PHE A 570 -25.91 19.41 12.87
N ARG A 571 -24.68 18.88 12.94
CA ARG A 571 -24.37 17.67 13.72
C ARG A 571 -23.51 17.91 14.96
N LEU A 572 -22.97 19.12 15.13
CA LEU A 572 -21.95 19.40 16.14
C LEU A 572 -22.41 18.98 17.54
N ASP A 573 -23.69 19.22 17.85
CA ASP A 573 -24.29 18.85 19.13
C ASP A 573 -24.16 17.33 19.38
N ARG A 574 -24.63 16.52 18.43
CA ARG A 574 -24.59 15.06 18.47
C ARG A 574 -23.17 14.51 18.51
N ASP A 575 -22.31 14.99 17.60
CA ASP A 575 -21.03 14.34 17.33
C ASP A 575 -19.89 14.80 18.23
N VAL A 576 -20.03 15.97 18.85
CA VAL A 576 -18.99 16.61 19.65
C VAL A 576 -19.50 17.00 21.04
N ILE A 577 -20.49 17.87 21.12
CA ILE A 577 -20.88 18.53 22.39
C ILE A 577 -21.51 17.53 23.38
N GLN A 578 -22.42 16.67 22.93
CA GLN A 578 -23.05 15.65 23.77
C GLN A 578 -22.06 14.59 24.29
N LYS A 579 -20.86 14.49 23.68
CA LYS A 579 -19.81 13.57 24.13
C LYS A 579 -18.99 14.12 25.29
N GLY A 580 -19.16 15.39 25.67
CA GLY A 580 -18.55 15.99 26.85
C GLY A 580 -18.07 17.43 26.64
N LYS A 581 -17.61 18.08 27.72
CA LYS A 581 -17.02 19.41 27.68
C LYS A 581 -15.71 19.36 26.89
N VAL A 582 -15.69 19.97 25.69
CA VAL A 582 -14.51 20.06 24.82
C VAL A 582 -13.71 21.31 25.15
N ASP A 583 -12.39 21.18 25.32
CA ASP A 583 -11.49 22.27 25.67
C ASP A 583 -10.76 22.83 24.43
N LEU A 584 -10.49 21.97 23.44
CA LEU A 584 -9.86 22.33 22.17
C LEU A 584 -10.56 21.63 20.99
N LEU A 585 -10.96 22.40 19.99
CA LEU A 585 -11.64 21.94 18.78
C LEU A 585 -10.80 22.23 17.54
N PHE A 586 -10.47 21.21 16.76
CA PHE A 586 -9.90 21.35 15.43
C PHE A 586 -11.01 21.15 14.38
N GLU A 587 -11.29 22.18 13.59
CA GLU A 587 -12.33 22.18 12.54
C GLU A 587 -11.70 22.26 11.14
N GLU A 588 -12.09 21.33 10.25
CA GLU A 588 -11.77 21.38 8.82
C GLU A 588 -12.99 21.10 7.94
N ALA A 589 -13.30 22.04 7.05
CA ALA A 589 -14.39 21.87 6.10
C ALA A 589 -14.12 22.49 4.72
N ALA A 590 -13.06 23.29 4.59
CA ALA A 590 -12.80 24.11 3.41
C ALA A 590 -12.67 23.28 2.12
N VAL A 591 -12.01 22.12 2.18
CA VAL A 591 -11.87 21.24 1.00
C VAL A 591 -13.22 20.72 0.54
N ASN A 592 -14.09 20.38 1.49
CA ASN A 592 -15.39 19.83 1.20
C ASN A 592 -16.36 20.88 0.66
N ASP A 593 -16.36 22.08 1.23
CA ASP A 593 -17.19 23.19 0.75
C ASP A 593 -16.87 23.59 -0.69
N VAL A 594 -15.59 23.60 -1.07
CA VAL A 594 -15.16 23.77 -2.48
C VAL A 594 -15.71 22.65 -3.35
N SER A 595 -15.50 21.39 -2.94
CA SER A 595 -15.93 20.22 -3.74
C SER A 595 -17.44 20.09 -3.91
N ILE A 596 -18.22 20.65 -2.99
CA ILE A 596 -19.69 20.65 -2.98
C ILE A 596 -20.24 21.87 -3.75
N GLY A 597 -19.44 22.92 -3.93
CA GLY A 597 -19.85 24.16 -4.59
C GLY A 597 -20.66 25.08 -3.67
N ARG A 598 -20.24 25.23 -2.41
CA ARG A 598 -20.85 26.20 -1.49
C ARG A 598 -20.57 27.63 -1.93
N THR A 599 -21.56 28.49 -1.81
CA THR A 599 -21.37 29.94 -1.95
C THR A 599 -20.63 30.48 -0.73
N ALA A 600 -20.02 31.67 -0.88
CA ALA A 600 -19.37 32.38 0.23
C ALA A 600 -20.32 32.56 1.43
N ASP A 601 -21.57 32.97 1.20
CA ASP A 601 -22.57 33.16 2.27
C ASP A 601 -22.87 31.85 3.01
N GLN A 602 -23.02 30.74 2.29
CA GLN A 602 -23.26 29.42 2.90
C GLN A 602 -22.06 28.95 3.72
N ALA A 603 -20.85 29.22 3.26
CA ALA A 603 -19.61 28.93 3.99
C ALA A 603 -19.52 29.76 5.28
N VAL A 604 -19.85 31.06 5.23
CA VAL A 604 -19.93 31.94 6.41
C VAL A 604 -20.98 31.43 7.41
N ARG A 605 -22.22 31.19 6.96
CA ARG A 605 -23.32 30.72 7.83
C ARG A 605 -23.03 29.38 8.49
N GLY A 606 -22.40 28.46 7.75
CA GLY A 606 -21.99 27.15 8.27
C GLY A 606 -20.88 27.27 9.30
N MET A 607 -19.80 27.97 8.98
CA MET A 607 -18.65 28.11 9.89
C MET A 607 -19.03 28.91 11.15
N GLU A 608 -19.79 29.99 11.00
CA GLU A 608 -20.32 30.74 12.14
C GLU A 608 -21.22 29.85 13.01
N GLY A 609 -22.07 29.02 12.39
CA GLY A 609 -22.90 28.05 13.10
C GLY A 609 -22.09 27.10 13.98
N ILE A 610 -20.95 26.60 13.47
CA ILE A 610 -20.03 25.74 14.24
C ILE A 610 -19.43 26.49 15.42
N VAL A 611 -18.83 27.67 15.19
CA VAL A 611 -18.15 28.46 16.23
C VAL A 611 -19.10 28.87 17.34
N ARG A 612 -20.26 29.43 16.99
CA ARG A 612 -21.24 29.91 17.97
C ARG A 612 -21.79 28.77 18.81
N ARG A 613 -22.03 27.59 18.21
CA ARG A 613 -22.47 26.41 18.96
C ARG A 613 -21.41 25.88 19.90
N ALA A 614 -20.18 25.71 19.39
CA ALA A 614 -19.04 25.27 20.18
C ALA A 614 -18.88 26.15 21.44
N ARG A 615 -18.87 27.47 21.26
CA ARG A 615 -18.72 28.42 22.37
C ARG A 615 -19.97 28.64 23.22
N ARG A 616 -21.19 28.36 22.72
CA ARG A 616 -22.39 28.27 23.57
C ARG A 616 -22.33 27.07 24.51
N ALA A 617 -21.84 25.94 24.02
CA ALA A 617 -21.67 24.72 24.81
C ALA A 617 -20.53 24.85 25.83
N ASN A 618 -19.44 25.50 25.46
CA ASN A 618 -18.35 25.84 26.36
C ASN A 618 -17.72 27.19 25.97
N PRO A 619 -18.01 28.29 26.71
CA PRO A 619 -17.43 29.61 26.44
C PRO A 619 -15.90 29.63 26.52
N ASP A 620 -15.29 28.67 27.21
CA ASP A 620 -13.84 28.56 27.37
C ASP A 620 -13.15 27.86 26.19
N MET A 621 -13.92 27.24 25.29
CA MET A 621 -13.41 26.35 24.25
C MET A 621 -12.52 27.10 23.26
N ASP A 622 -11.29 26.64 23.14
CA ASP A 622 -10.39 27.08 22.08
C ASP A 622 -10.72 26.34 20.78
N ILE A 623 -10.64 27.03 19.65
CA ILE A 623 -10.96 26.50 18.32
C ILE A 623 -9.78 26.80 17.38
N VAL A 624 -9.46 25.87 16.49
CA VAL A 624 -8.51 26.06 15.39
C VAL A 624 -9.23 25.73 14.09
N MET A 625 -9.31 26.70 13.19
CA MET A 625 -9.80 26.49 11.83
C MET A 625 -8.65 26.12 10.90
N MET A 626 -8.76 25.00 10.20
CA MET A 626 -7.69 24.48 9.33
C MET A 626 -8.10 24.48 7.86
N HIS A 627 -7.24 25.05 7.02
CA HIS A 627 -7.45 25.13 5.58
C HIS A 627 -6.60 24.09 4.83
N PHE A 628 -6.99 22.81 4.88
CA PHE A 628 -6.25 21.74 4.19
C PHE A 628 -6.22 21.91 2.67
N ALA A 629 -5.13 21.49 2.02
CA ALA A 629 -4.91 21.76 0.60
C ALA A 629 -5.79 20.91 -0.35
N CYS A 630 -6.24 21.53 -1.45
CA CYS A 630 -6.84 20.84 -2.59
C CYS A 630 -6.43 21.52 -3.91
N PRO A 631 -6.50 20.83 -5.07
CA PRO A 631 -6.03 21.39 -6.35
C PRO A 631 -6.67 22.72 -6.70
N ASP A 632 -7.99 22.83 -6.53
CA ASP A 632 -8.75 24.03 -6.89
C ASP A 632 -8.27 25.27 -6.10
N LYS A 633 -7.96 25.09 -4.81
CA LYS A 633 -7.43 26.18 -3.98
C LYS A 633 -5.97 26.52 -4.29
N LEU A 634 -5.17 25.54 -4.73
CA LEU A 634 -3.80 25.82 -5.21
C LEU A 634 -3.86 26.63 -6.50
N GLU A 635 -4.78 26.32 -7.40
CA GLU A 635 -4.98 27.06 -8.66
C GLU A 635 -5.39 28.50 -8.41
N ASP A 636 -6.26 28.78 -7.43
CA ASP A 636 -6.56 30.15 -6.99
C ASP A 636 -5.27 30.90 -6.59
N TYR A 637 -4.41 30.29 -5.76
CA TYR A 637 -3.13 30.90 -5.35
C TYR A 637 -2.14 31.09 -6.51
N GLU A 638 -2.06 30.13 -7.45
CA GLU A 638 -1.27 30.27 -8.69
C GLU A 638 -1.73 31.47 -9.53
N ASN A 639 -3.03 31.78 -9.49
CA ASN A 639 -3.64 32.93 -10.16
C ASN A 639 -3.60 34.22 -9.31
N GLY A 640 -2.88 34.23 -8.18
CA GLY A 640 -2.75 35.39 -7.31
C GLY A 640 -4.02 35.75 -6.54
N LYS A 641 -4.91 34.78 -6.32
CA LYS A 641 -6.20 34.95 -5.65
C LYS A 641 -6.24 34.09 -4.39
N THR A 642 -6.68 34.67 -3.27
CA THR A 642 -7.03 33.88 -2.08
C THR A 642 -8.32 33.11 -2.34
N PRO A 643 -8.37 31.79 -2.09
CA PRO A 643 -9.59 31.01 -2.28
C PRO A 643 -10.80 31.60 -1.54
N GLU A 644 -11.96 31.68 -2.20
CA GLU A 644 -13.16 32.35 -1.65
C GLU A 644 -13.66 31.69 -0.35
N VAL A 645 -13.51 30.36 -0.23
CA VAL A 645 -13.85 29.63 1.00
C VAL A 645 -12.95 30.01 2.18
N LEU A 646 -11.67 30.32 1.93
CA LEU A 646 -10.73 30.77 2.97
C LEU A 646 -11.13 32.16 3.42
N GLN A 647 -11.38 33.08 2.49
CA GLN A 647 -11.88 34.43 2.83
C GLN A 647 -13.16 34.38 3.68
N SER A 648 -14.07 33.46 3.37
CA SER A 648 -15.31 33.25 4.12
C SER A 648 -15.04 32.79 5.55
N PHE A 649 -14.12 31.84 5.73
CA PHE A 649 -13.77 31.32 7.05
C PHE A 649 -12.95 32.32 7.85
N ASP A 650 -12.00 33.01 7.22
CA ASP A 650 -11.14 34.02 7.86
C ASP A 650 -11.97 35.23 8.32
N LYS A 651 -13.05 35.58 7.60
CA LYS A 651 -14.04 36.56 8.06
C LYS A 651 -14.71 36.13 9.37
N VAL A 652 -15.10 34.85 9.48
CA VAL A 652 -15.67 34.30 10.73
C VAL A 652 -14.60 34.25 11.82
N ALA A 653 -13.40 33.79 11.48
CA ALA A 653 -12.27 33.70 12.41
C ALA A 653 -11.92 35.06 13.02
N ALA A 654 -11.77 36.09 12.21
CA ALA A 654 -11.47 37.45 12.67
C ALA A 654 -12.58 38.01 13.58
N HIS A 655 -13.85 37.77 13.24
CA HIS A 655 -14.98 38.27 14.03
C HIS A 655 -15.10 37.60 15.40
N TYR A 656 -14.82 36.29 15.48
CA TYR A 656 -14.88 35.51 16.71
C TYR A 656 -13.51 35.33 17.38
N GLY A 657 -12.43 35.91 16.86
CA GLY A 657 -11.09 35.74 17.42
C GLY A 657 -10.59 34.28 17.40
N VAL A 658 -10.90 33.50 16.36
CA VAL A 658 -10.53 32.08 16.26
C VAL A 658 -9.26 31.91 15.42
N PRO A 659 -8.19 31.26 15.92
CA PRO A 659 -7.00 30.95 15.12
C PRO A 659 -7.29 30.22 13.80
N THR A 660 -6.57 30.62 12.74
CA THR A 660 -6.62 29.98 11.42
C THR A 660 -5.25 29.43 11.03
N LEU A 661 -5.22 28.32 10.29
CA LEU A 661 -4.01 27.71 9.76
C LEU A 661 -4.17 27.42 8.27
N ASP A 662 -3.46 28.19 7.45
CA ASP A 662 -3.45 28.06 5.99
C ASP A 662 -2.38 27.09 5.48
N ILE A 663 -2.70 25.80 5.62
CA ILE A 663 -1.89 24.71 5.09
C ILE A 663 -1.90 24.71 3.55
N THR A 664 -2.89 25.34 2.92
CA THR A 664 -2.97 25.42 1.46
C THR A 664 -1.91 26.38 0.93
N GLU A 665 -1.82 27.58 1.49
CA GLU A 665 -0.80 28.56 1.14
C GLU A 665 0.61 28.05 1.47
N GLU A 666 0.78 27.39 2.62
CA GLU A 666 2.06 26.74 2.95
C GLU A 666 2.48 25.77 1.85
N ILE A 667 1.57 24.88 1.44
CA ILE A 667 1.87 23.92 0.38
C ILE A 667 2.18 24.60 -0.94
N TYR A 668 1.40 25.62 -1.31
CA TYR A 668 1.59 26.36 -2.55
C TYR A 668 2.98 27.02 -2.58
N GLU A 669 3.33 27.78 -1.55
CA GLU A 669 4.62 28.50 -1.49
C GLU A 669 5.80 27.53 -1.41
N ARG A 670 5.67 26.41 -0.70
CA ARG A 670 6.72 25.38 -0.64
C ARG A 670 6.87 24.62 -1.96
N ILE A 671 5.79 24.40 -2.71
CA ILE A 671 5.86 23.88 -4.10
C ILE A 671 6.57 24.88 -5.02
N LYS A 672 6.23 26.17 -4.92
CA LYS A 672 6.84 27.25 -5.69
C LYS A 672 8.33 27.43 -5.40
N ARG A 673 8.76 27.18 -4.16
CA ARG A 673 10.17 27.10 -3.76
C ARG A 673 10.88 25.84 -4.24
N GLY A 674 10.16 24.90 -4.84
CA GLY A 674 10.70 23.65 -5.35
C GLY A 674 11.01 22.60 -4.27
N GLU A 675 10.46 22.76 -3.05
CA GLU A 675 10.70 21.83 -1.94
C GLU A 675 10.06 20.45 -2.21
N PHE A 676 8.90 20.44 -2.86
CA PHE A 676 8.23 19.24 -3.35
C PHE A 676 7.24 19.61 -4.47
N THR A 677 6.58 18.62 -5.06
CA THR A 677 5.51 18.84 -6.04
C THR A 677 4.18 18.32 -5.51
N TRP A 678 3.06 18.83 -6.03
CA TRP A 678 1.73 18.29 -5.70
C TRP A 678 1.68 16.76 -5.90
N LYS A 679 2.20 16.25 -7.02
CA LYS A 679 2.19 14.81 -7.34
C LYS A 679 3.22 13.98 -6.52
N GLY A 680 4.35 14.56 -6.13
CA GLY A 680 5.42 13.88 -5.40
C GLY A 680 5.29 13.93 -3.87
N GLY A 681 4.70 15.02 -3.34
CA GLY A 681 4.52 15.27 -1.92
C GLY A 681 3.10 14.96 -1.45
N ILE A 682 2.14 15.79 -1.85
CA ILE A 682 0.77 15.77 -1.32
C ILE A 682 -0.07 14.63 -1.93
N LYS A 683 0.04 14.37 -3.23
CA LYS A 683 -0.63 13.33 -4.04
C LYS A 683 -2.14 13.49 -4.24
N GLY A 684 -2.82 14.35 -3.48
CA GLY A 684 -4.25 14.61 -3.64
C GLY A 684 -4.85 15.22 -2.38
N VAL A 685 -6.18 15.40 -2.37
CA VAL A 685 -6.93 15.89 -1.20
C VAL A 685 -6.80 14.94 0.01
N HIS A 686 -6.48 13.68 -0.23
CA HIS A 686 -6.09 12.71 0.79
C HIS A 686 -4.57 12.58 0.77
N PRO A 687 -3.83 13.32 1.63
CA PRO A 687 -2.41 13.49 1.43
C PRO A 687 -1.63 12.19 1.67
N SER A 688 -0.50 12.07 0.98
CA SER A 688 0.46 10.98 1.20
C SER A 688 1.07 11.04 2.61
N PRO A 689 1.77 9.99 3.09
CA PRO A 689 2.42 10.02 4.40
C PRO A 689 3.29 11.27 4.65
N PHE A 690 3.96 11.78 3.62
CA PHE A 690 4.69 13.06 3.68
C PHE A 690 3.75 14.24 3.95
N GLY A 691 2.64 14.35 3.20
CA GLY A 691 1.67 15.43 3.40
C GLY A 691 0.94 15.32 4.75
N GLN A 692 0.71 14.10 5.25
CA GLN A 692 0.18 13.86 6.60
C GLN A 692 1.14 14.40 7.68
N GLN A 693 2.45 14.19 7.49
CA GLN A 693 3.47 14.74 8.38
C GLN A 693 3.49 16.26 8.28
N LEU A 694 3.55 16.83 7.07
CA LEU A 694 3.52 18.28 6.86
C LEU A 694 2.32 18.95 7.54
N TYR A 695 1.14 18.33 7.46
CA TYR A 695 -0.08 18.82 8.14
C TYR A 695 0.11 18.86 9.65
N ALA A 696 0.59 17.77 10.24
CA ALA A 696 0.86 17.71 11.68
C ALA A 696 1.92 18.73 12.10
N ASP A 697 2.97 18.91 11.28
CA ASP A 697 4.04 19.86 11.52
C ASP A 697 3.54 21.31 11.54
N SER A 698 2.61 21.62 10.63
CA SER A 698 1.98 22.94 10.53
C SER A 698 1.14 23.26 11.77
N ILE A 699 0.38 22.28 12.23
CA ILE A 699 -0.42 22.40 13.47
C ILE A 699 0.50 22.53 14.67
N GLU A 700 1.57 21.75 14.73
CA GLU A 700 2.52 21.80 15.83
C GLU A 700 3.20 23.16 15.94
N ARG A 701 3.58 23.79 14.81
CA ARG A 701 4.09 25.18 14.80
C ARG A 701 3.09 26.19 15.34
N LEU A 702 1.82 26.08 14.95
CA LEU A 702 0.77 26.95 15.50
C LEU A 702 0.64 26.77 17.01
N LEU A 703 0.66 25.53 17.50
CA LEU A 703 0.59 25.25 18.94
C LEU A 703 1.82 25.77 19.69
N ASP A 704 3.03 25.65 19.13
CA ASP A 704 4.26 26.22 19.72
C ASP A 704 4.12 27.73 19.95
N GLU A 705 3.67 28.45 18.93
CA GLU A 705 3.53 29.90 19.00
C GLU A 705 2.39 30.30 19.95
N ALA A 706 1.21 29.69 19.80
CA ALA A 706 0.04 29.99 20.63
C ALA A 706 0.29 29.70 22.12
N TRP A 707 1.12 28.70 22.42
CA TRP A 707 1.45 28.29 23.78
C TRP A 707 2.81 28.82 24.27
N SER A 708 3.44 29.72 23.53
CA SER A 708 4.65 30.40 23.98
C SER A 708 4.40 31.17 25.30
N GLY A 709 5.32 31.07 26.26
CA GLY A 709 5.16 31.68 27.58
C GLY A 709 4.29 30.88 28.57
N LYS A 710 4.04 31.48 29.74
CA LYS A 710 3.35 30.79 30.86
C LYS A 710 1.84 30.68 30.61
N PRO A 711 1.18 29.59 31.04
CA PRO A 711 -0.28 29.50 31.03
C PRO A 711 -0.91 30.64 31.84
N ARG A 712 -2.05 31.16 31.38
CA ARG A 712 -2.86 32.15 32.10
C ARG A 712 -4.23 31.56 32.45
N PRO A 713 -4.89 32.01 33.54
CA PRO A 713 -6.24 31.57 33.87
C PRO A 713 -7.19 31.67 32.67
N VAL A 714 -8.16 30.76 32.64
CA VAL A 714 -9.18 30.68 31.59
C VAL A 714 -9.96 31.99 31.51
N VAL A 715 -10.16 32.47 30.28
CA VAL A 715 -10.99 33.64 29.99
C VAL A 715 -12.03 33.21 28.95
N ALA A 716 -13.31 33.33 29.28
CA ALA A 716 -14.37 33.03 28.35
C ALA A 716 -14.21 33.87 27.07
N HIS A 717 -14.32 33.22 25.92
CA HIS A 717 -14.22 33.88 24.63
C HIS A 717 -15.42 34.80 24.39
N ALA A 718 -15.19 35.92 23.71
CA ALA A 718 -16.27 36.83 23.34
C ALA A 718 -17.26 36.17 22.38
N MET A 719 -18.54 36.50 22.54
CA MET A 719 -19.62 36.09 21.66
C MET A 719 -20.30 37.33 21.06
N PRO A 720 -19.74 37.93 20.01
CA PRO A 720 -20.36 39.07 19.34
C PRO A 720 -21.69 38.71 18.66
N GLU A 721 -22.38 39.74 18.17
CA GLU A 721 -23.56 39.58 17.31
C GLU A 721 -23.25 38.74 16.06
N LYS A 722 -24.28 38.10 15.49
CA LYS A 722 -24.10 37.25 14.30
C LYS A 722 -23.58 38.09 13.12
N LEU A 723 -22.59 37.56 12.41
CA LEU A 723 -22.14 38.05 11.10
C LEU A 723 -23.24 37.93 10.06
N ASP A 724 -23.96 36.80 10.06
CA ASP A 724 -25.12 36.59 9.21
C ASP A 724 -26.34 36.24 10.08
N PRO A 725 -27.43 37.03 10.05
CA PRO A 725 -28.66 36.70 10.77
C PRO A 725 -29.21 35.30 10.45
N SER A 726 -28.94 34.79 9.24
CA SER A 726 -29.32 33.47 8.73
C SER A 726 -28.30 32.37 9.04
N SER A 727 -27.39 32.60 10.00
CA SER A 727 -26.44 31.60 10.50
C SER A 727 -27.11 30.26 10.82
N TYR A 728 -26.42 29.15 10.54
CA TYR A 728 -26.92 27.80 10.84
C TYR A 728 -26.71 27.39 12.29
N ASP A 729 -26.60 28.36 13.18
CA ASP A 729 -26.27 28.19 14.59
C ASP A 729 -27.38 27.49 15.40
N GLN A 730 -28.56 27.31 14.79
CA GLN A 730 -29.67 26.48 15.28
C GLN A 730 -29.96 25.23 14.41
N GLY A 731 -29.14 24.94 13.39
CA GLY A 731 -29.22 23.73 12.53
C GLY A 731 -29.21 22.39 13.28
N LYS A 732 -30.17 21.50 13.08
CA LYS A 732 -30.20 20.16 13.67
C LYS A 732 -30.56 19.11 12.62
N LEU A 733 -30.11 17.88 12.82
CA LEU A 733 -30.48 16.74 11.98
C LEU A 733 -31.69 16.00 12.57
N PHE A 734 -32.62 15.64 11.69
CA PHE A 734 -33.86 14.95 12.01
C PHE A 734 -34.01 13.69 11.17
N PRO A 735 -34.65 12.64 11.70
CA PRO A 735 -34.72 11.35 11.04
C PRO A 735 -35.71 11.36 9.86
N PRO A 736 -35.63 10.36 8.97
CA PRO A 736 -36.52 10.26 7.80
C PRO A 736 -38.02 10.23 8.13
N GLN A 737 -38.39 9.77 9.33
CA GLN A 737 -39.75 9.72 9.85
C GLN A 737 -40.39 11.10 10.07
N THR A 738 -39.60 12.18 9.96
CA THR A 738 -40.10 13.56 10.04
C THR A 738 -40.99 13.90 8.84
N ALA A 739 -40.85 13.18 7.72
CA ALA A 739 -41.68 13.39 6.54
C ALA A 739 -43.11 12.87 6.73
N ALA A 740 -44.08 13.66 6.27
CA ALA A 740 -45.50 13.37 6.28
C ALA A 740 -46.08 13.37 4.85
N ASN A 741 -47.36 13.03 4.71
CA ASN A 741 -48.08 13.01 3.43
C ASN A 741 -47.34 12.23 2.33
N LEU A 742 -46.77 11.08 2.70
CA LEU A 742 -45.97 10.26 1.79
C LEU A 742 -46.83 9.69 0.66
N ASN A 743 -46.42 9.97 -0.58
CA ASN A 743 -46.95 9.37 -1.79
C ASN A 743 -45.80 8.66 -2.52
N GLY A 744 -45.79 7.32 -2.53
CA GLY A 744 -44.73 6.52 -3.16
C GLY A 744 -43.40 6.45 -2.38
N PHE A 745 -43.12 7.42 -1.48
CA PHE A 745 -41.99 7.35 -0.56
C PHE A 745 -42.24 6.40 0.62
N ALA A 746 -41.20 5.70 1.07
CA ALA A 746 -41.24 4.86 2.26
C ALA A 746 -39.92 4.90 3.04
N VAL A 747 -39.98 4.76 4.37
CA VAL A 747 -38.77 4.62 5.20
C VAL A 747 -38.31 3.15 5.20
N GLN A 748 -37.05 2.90 4.86
CA GLN A 748 -36.45 1.57 4.77
C GLN A 748 -35.11 1.53 5.52
N THR A 749 -34.75 0.37 6.07
CA THR A 749 -33.50 0.18 6.84
C THR A 749 -32.52 -0.79 6.17
N ASP A 750 -32.93 -1.47 5.11
CA ASP A 750 -32.25 -2.59 4.46
C ASP A 750 -32.16 -2.41 2.94
N TYR A 751 -32.05 -1.15 2.48
CA TYR A 751 -32.03 -0.83 1.06
C TYR A 751 -30.84 -1.46 0.33
N ASP A 752 -31.09 -2.21 -0.75
CA ASP A 752 -30.03 -2.80 -1.59
C ASP A 752 -29.40 -1.76 -2.52
N ALA A 753 -28.56 -0.89 -1.95
CA ALA A 753 -27.79 0.07 -2.73
C ALA A 753 -26.80 -0.58 -3.69
N ALA A 754 -26.39 -1.84 -3.46
CA ALA A 754 -25.50 -2.56 -4.36
C ALA A 754 -26.19 -2.88 -5.70
N ALA A 755 -27.51 -3.12 -5.70
CA ALA A 755 -28.30 -3.29 -6.92
C ALA A 755 -28.37 -2.03 -7.81
N GLU A 756 -28.07 -0.84 -7.29
CA GLU A 756 -27.91 0.37 -8.11
C GLU A 756 -26.55 0.42 -8.85
N GLY A 757 -25.58 -0.41 -8.45
CA GLY A 757 -24.18 -0.35 -8.84
C GLY A 757 -23.38 0.69 -8.05
N GLY A 758 -22.09 0.82 -8.35
CA GLY A 758 -21.18 1.74 -7.63
C GLY A 758 -20.80 1.25 -6.23
N LYS A 759 -19.75 1.83 -5.64
CA LYS A 759 -19.30 1.47 -4.28
C LYS A 759 -20.21 2.12 -3.24
N VAL A 760 -20.80 1.31 -2.38
CA VAL A 760 -21.57 1.74 -1.20
C VAL A 760 -20.60 2.04 -0.06
N ARG A 761 -20.84 3.12 0.69
CA ARG A 761 -20.03 3.48 1.86
C ARG A 761 -20.69 2.91 3.12
N THR A 762 -19.92 2.16 3.89
CA THR A 762 -20.33 1.57 5.17
C THR A 762 -20.81 2.65 6.14
N GLY A 763 -21.86 2.34 6.89
CA GLY A 763 -22.45 3.21 7.91
C GLY A 763 -23.58 4.12 7.41
N TRP A 764 -23.71 4.33 6.10
CA TRP A 764 -24.79 5.14 5.51
C TRP A 764 -25.97 4.30 5.01
N ASN A 765 -25.70 3.10 4.47
CA ASN A 765 -26.73 2.27 3.87
C ASN A 765 -27.60 1.55 4.89
N GLU A 766 -27.03 1.31 6.07
CA GLU A 766 -27.63 0.62 7.22
C GLU A 766 -28.54 1.55 8.03
N ARG A 767 -28.56 2.85 7.69
CA ARG A 767 -29.43 3.82 8.35
C ARG A 767 -30.83 3.79 7.75
N PRO A 768 -31.86 4.10 8.57
CA PRO A 768 -33.16 4.44 8.04
C PRO A 768 -33.03 5.50 6.94
N GLN A 769 -33.66 5.25 5.80
CA GLN A 769 -33.67 6.12 4.63
C GLN A 769 -35.11 6.30 4.17
N LEU A 770 -35.54 7.53 3.91
CA LEU A 770 -36.77 7.82 3.16
C LEU A 770 -36.44 7.67 1.67
N ILE A 771 -37.12 6.74 1.00
CA ILE A 771 -36.78 6.32 -0.37
C ILE A 771 -37.99 6.46 -1.28
N GLY A 772 -37.78 7.11 -2.43
CA GLY A 772 -38.73 7.17 -3.54
C GLY A 772 -38.03 6.81 -4.85
N HIS A 773 -38.78 6.26 -5.80
CA HIS A 773 -38.25 5.65 -7.02
C HIS A 773 -38.83 6.24 -8.29
N ASN A 774 -40.09 6.67 -8.24
CA ASN A 774 -40.87 6.99 -9.42
C ASN A 774 -41.07 8.50 -9.52
N PRO A 775 -41.04 9.06 -10.75
CA PRO A 775 -41.52 10.41 -10.98
C PRO A 775 -42.93 10.61 -10.39
N GLY A 776 -43.12 11.72 -9.67
CA GLY A 776 -44.36 12.03 -8.96
C GLY A 776 -44.44 11.52 -7.52
N ASP A 777 -43.57 10.60 -7.10
CA ASP A 777 -43.42 10.26 -5.68
C ASP A 777 -43.14 11.57 -4.91
N SER A 778 -43.81 11.79 -3.78
CA SER A 778 -43.80 13.06 -3.03
C SER A 778 -43.91 12.88 -1.52
N PHE A 779 -43.49 13.90 -0.78
CA PHE A 779 -43.64 14.01 0.67
C PHE A 779 -43.64 15.48 1.10
N ASP A 780 -44.15 15.72 2.31
CA ASP A 780 -44.14 17.03 2.98
C ASP A 780 -43.31 17.01 4.27
N ILE A 781 -42.78 18.17 4.65
CA ILE A 781 -42.23 18.46 5.97
C ILE A 781 -42.74 19.80 6.45
N THR A 782 -43.33 19.80 7.65
CA THR A 782 -43.66 21.02 8.37
C THR A 782 -42.60 21.31 9.42
N PHE A 783 -42.11 22.54 9.47
CA PHE A 783 -41.07 22.97 10.42
C PHE A 783 -41.21 24.45 10.76
N LYS A 784 -40.63 24.86 11.89
CA LYS A 784 -40.43 26.27 12.23
C LYS A 784 -38.94 26.57 12.22
N GLY A 785 -38.49 27.50 11.40
CA GLY A 785 -37.06 27.80 11.28
C GLY A 785 -36.67 28.50 9.99
N SER A 786 -35.41 28.94 9.94
CA SER A 786 -34.89 29.81 8.89
C SER A 786 -34.36 29.09 7.64
N ALA A 787 -34.18 27.77 7.71
CA ALA A 787 -33.70 26.98 6.59
C ALA A 787 -34.10 25.50 6.68
N VAL A 788 -34.26 24.87 5.52
CA VAL A 788 -34.50 23.43 5.36
C VAL A 788 -33.54 22.82 4.33
N ALA A 789 -32.98 21.67 4.70
CA ALA A 789 -32.04 20.89 3.93
C ALA A 789 -32.40 19.40 3.95
N ILE A 790 -31.94 18.69 2.92
CA ILE A 790 -32.01 17.23 2.87
C ILE A 790 -30.60 16.65 2.80
N GLN A 791 -30.35 15.60 3.57
CA GLN A 791 -29.14 14.82 3.49
C GLN A 791 -29.43 13.51 2.78
N ILE A 792 -28.78 13.31 1.63
CA ILE A 792 -29.08 12.25 0.69
C ILE A 792 -27.88 11.36 0.41
N ILE A 793 -28.16 10.16 -0.11
CA ILE A 793 -27.15 9.28 -0.70
C ILE A 793 -27.29 9.30 -2.23
N ALA A 794 -26.36 9.99 -2.88
CA ALA A 794 -26.28 10.15 -4.33
C ALA A 794 -25.57 8.96 -4.98
N GLY A 795 -26.32 7.93 -5.37
CA GLY A 795 -25.83 6.76 -6.10
C GLY A 795 -26.05 6.82 -7.62
N PRO A 796 -25.76 5.74 -8.36
CA PRO A 796 -25.87 5.73 -9.83
C PRO A 796 -27.29 5.91 -10.37
N LYS A 797 -28.31 5.71 -9.52
CA LYS A 797 -29.72 5.91 -9.86
C LYS A 797 -30.30 7.22 -9.30
N ALA A 798 -29.49 8.11 -8.73
CA ALA A 798 -29.99 9.36 -8.13
C ALA A 798 -30.76 10.22 -9.14
N GLY A 799 -31.95 10.67 -8.77
CA GLY A 799 -32.85 11.47 -9.62
C GLY A 799 -32.70 12.98 -9.43
N ILE A 800 -33.58 13.71 -10.10
CA ILE A 800 -33.83 15.13 -9.83
C ILE A 800 -35.09 15.21 -8.98
N ILE A 801 -35.06 16.00 -7.91
CA ILE A 801 -36.27 16.39 -7.18
C ILE A 801 -36.68 17.80 -7.55
N GLU A 802 -37.97 18.08 -7.38
CA GLU A 802 -38.55 19.41 -7.38
C GLU A 802 -39.07 19.70 -5.99
N HIS A 803 -38.84 20.90 -5.48
CA HIS A 803 -39.28 21.29 -4.15
C HIS A 803 -39.89 22.68 -4.13
N SER A 804 -40.84 22.90 -3.22
CA SER A 804 -41.49 24.18 -2.95
C SER A 804 -41.65 24.36 -1.45
N VAL A 805 -41.49 25.60 -0.97
CA VAL A 805 -41.80 25.98 0.41
C VAL A 805 -42.96 26.97 0.40
N ASP A 806 -44.00 26.69 1.17
CA ASP A 806 -45.21 27.54 1.32
C ASP A 806 -45.89 27.90 -0.01
N GLY A 807 -45.92 26.95 -0.96
CA GLY A 807 -46.56 27.15 -2.26
C GLY A 807 -45.79 28.08 -3.22
N SER A 808 -44.53 28.38 -2.91
CA SER A 808 -43.62 29.07 -3.83
C SER A 808 -43.38 28.32 -5.16
N ASP A 809 -42.69 28.97 -6.10
CA ASP A 809 -42.25 28.30 -7.33
C ASP A 809 -41.43 27.03 -7.05
N TRP A 810 -41.69 26.01 -7.87
CA TRP A 810 -40.96 24.74 -7.81
C TRP A 810 -39.52 24.92 -8.30
N VAL A 811 -38.57 24.56 -7.44
CA VAL A 811 -37.13 24.61 -7.73
C VAL A 811 -36.63 23.19 -7.96
N LYS A 812 -35.78 23.00 -8.97
CA LYS A 812 -35.15 21.70 -9.26
C LYS A 812 -33.84 21.55 -8.49
N GLN A 813 -33.63 20.38 -7.91
CA GLN A 813 -32.37 19.97 -7.32
C GLN A 813 -31.93 18.64 -7.92
N ASP A 814 -30.84 18.66 -8.67
CA ASP A 814 -30.19 17.43 -9.16
C ASP A 814 -29.44 16.76 -8.01
N LEU A 815 -29.82 15.53 -7.67
CA LEU A 815 -29.16 14.74 -6.63
C LEU A 815 -27.97 13.96 -7.19
N PHE A 816 -27.82 13.87 -8.51
CA PHE A 816 -26.73 13.15 -9.16
C PHE A 816 -25.46 14.00 -9.24
N VAL A 817 -24.37 13.53 -8.64
CA VAL A 817 -23.07 14.19 -8.72
C VAL A 817 -22.33 13.67 -9.94
N ALA A 818 -22.36 14.43 -11.05
CA ALA A 818 -21.81 14.02 -12.35
C ALA A 818 -20.40 13.41 -12.30
N LYS A 819 -19.53 13.91 -11.42
CA LYS A 819 -18.13 13.46 -11.28
C LYS A 819 -17.98 12.08 -10.63
N ASN A 820 -18.98 11.62 -9.86
CA ASN A 820 -18.79 10.51 -8.92
C ASN A 820 -20.00 9.57 -8.73
N SER A 821 -21.24 10.02 -8.88
CA SER A 821 -22.42 9.20 -8.56
C SER A 821 -22.54 7.93 -9.42
N PHE A 822 -21.96 7.90 -10.63
CA PHE A 822 -21.89 6.69 -11.46
C PHE A 822 -21.02 5.56 -10.89
N LYS A 823 -20.12 5.88 -9.95
CA LYS A 823 -19.15 4.93 -9.36
C LYS A 823 -19.23 4.82 -7.84
N LEU A 824 -19.88 5.76 -7.15
CA LEU A 824 -19.94 5.84 -5.69
C LEU A 824 -21.34 6.25 -5.23
N HIS A 825 -21.74 5.76 -4.06
CA HIS A 825 -22.86 6.27 -3.27
C HIS A 825 -22.36 7.37 -2.33
N LEU A 826 -22.60 8.62 -2.70
CA LEU A 826 -22.06 9.77 -1.99
C LEU A 826 -23.05 10.37 -1.01
N ASN A 827 -22.63 10.60 0.23
CA ASN A 827 -23.39 11.45 1.15
C ASN A 827 -23.29 12.91 0.70
N ARG A 828 -24.43 13.59 0.57
CA ARG A 828 -24.55 15.01 0.22
C ARG A 828 -25.65 15.65 1.05
N ILE A 829 -25.48 16.92 1.40
CA ILE A 829 -26.54 17.71 2.04
C ILE A 829 -26.84 18.92 1.16
N TYR A 830 -28.09 19.12 0.81
CA TYR A 830 -28.56 20.21 -0.06
C TYR A 830 -29.47 21.15 0.72
N ILE A 831 -29.25 22.45 0.62
CA ILE A 831 -30.22 23.46 1.09
C ILE A 831 -31.29 23.53 0.05
N LEU A 832 -32.52 23.24 0.46
CA LEU A 832 -33.67 23.39 -0.42
C LEU A 832 -34.20 24.83 -0.33
N ARG A 833 -34.22 25.41 0.88
CA ARG A 833 -34.58 26.81 1.10
C ARG A 833 -33.87 27.38 2.33
N GLU A 834 -33.52 28.65 2.27
CA GLU A 834 -32.94 29.45 3.35
C GLU A 834 -33.48 30.89 3.31
N GLY A 835 -33.27 31.66 4.37
CA GLY A 835 -33.81 33.02 4.52
C GLY A 835 -35.29 33.07 4.88
N LEU A 836 -35.80 32.00 5.48
CA LEU A 836 -37.18 31.91 5.97
C LEU A 836 -37.33 32.63 7.31
N ASP A 837 -38.56 33.02 7.64
CA ASP A 837 -38.86 33.62 8.93
C ASP A 837 -38.66 32.57 10.04
N PRO A 838 -37.67 32.75 10.94
CA PRO A 838 -37.39 31.77 11.98
C PRO A 838 -38.58 31.54 12.94
N GLU A 839 -39.51 32.49 13.02
CA GLU A 839 -40.66 32.44 13.92
C GLU A 839 -41.92 31.83 13.28
N ALA A 840 -41.97 31.74 11.95
CA ALA A 840 -43.10 31.22 11.21
C ALA A 840 -43.07 29.70 11.02
N GLU A 841 -44.25 29.12 10.80
CA GLU A 841 -44.37 27.72 10.37
C GLU A 841 -44.30 27.65 8.85
N HIS A 842 -43.49 26.73 8.34
CA HIS A 842 -43.23 26.51 6.92
C HIS A 842 -43.55 25.07 6.55
N THR A 843 -44.03 24.86 5.32
CA THR A 843 -44.19 23.53 4.74
C THR A 843 -43.34 23.38 3.49
N LEU A 844 -42.37 22.47 3.53
CA LEU A 844 -41.61 22.00 2.38
C LEU A 844 -42.38 20.84 1.74
N THR A 845 -42.71 20.97 0.46
CA THR A 845 -43.19 19.87 -0.37
C THR A 845 -42.10 19.47 -1.36
N VAL A 846 -41.84 18.17 -1.49
CA VAL A 846 -40.87 17.60 -2.44
C VAL A 846 -41.55 16.58 -3.33
N ARG A 847 -41.19 16.55 -4.62
CA ARG A 847 -41.57 15.48 -5.55
C ARG A 847 -40.41 15.05 -6.45
N ILE A 848 -40.38 13.80 -6.88
CA ILE A 848 -39.40 13.31 -7.87
C ILE A 848 -39.82 13.80 -9.27
N SER A 849 -38.89 14.43 -9.98
CA SER A 849 -39.11 14.96 -11.34
C SER A 849 -39.24 13.82 -12.36
N ASP A 850 -39.96 14.07 -13.46
CA ASP A 850 -39.95 13.21 -14.65
C ASP A 850 -38.63 13.31 -15.44
N LYS A 851 -37.83 14.35 -15.13
CA LYS A 851 -36.48 14.53 -15.67
C LYS A 851 -35.45 13.91 -14.74
N ARG A 852 -34.34 13.47 -15.33
CA ARG A 852 -33.13 13.06 -14.60
C ARG A 852 -31.90 13.56 -15.30
N ASN A 853 -30.78 13.56 -14.57
CA ASN A 853 -29.46 13.74 -15.16
C ASN A 853 -29.22 12.69 -16.26
N GLU A 854 -28.62 13.09 -17.38
CA GLU A 854 -28.34 12.21 -18.52
C GLU A 854 -27.46 11.01 -18.15
N LEU A 855 -26.59 11.18 -17.14
CA LEU A 855 -25.69 10.13 -16.65
C LEU A 855 -26.34 9.22 -15.59
N SER A 856 -27.53 9.57 -15.10
CA SER A 856 -28.23 8.78 -14.09
C SER A 856 -28.98 7.60 -14.70
N LYS A 857 -28.94 6.47 -14.00
CA LYS A 857 -29.63 5.22 -14.36
C LYS A 857 -31.05 5.12 -13.78
N GLY A 858 -31.52 6.12 -13.05
CA GLY A 858 -32.81 6.08 -12.38
C GLY A 858 -33.27 7.46 -11.88
N ASN A 859 -34.35 7.46 -11.10
CA ASN A 859 -34.93 8.67 -10.50
C ASN A 859 -34.92 8.62 -8.96
N ASN A 860 -34.08 7.76 -8.38
CA ASN A 860 -34.13 7.47 -6.95
C ASN A 860 -33.82 8.71 -6.11
N CYS A 861 -34.64 8.96 -5.10
CA CYS A 861 -34.36 9.91 -4.03
C CYS A 861 -34.20 9.11 -2.74
N ARG A 862 -33.05 9.25 -2.07
CA ARG A 862 -32.71 8.53 -0.83
C ARG A 862 -32.24 9.52 0.21
N ILE A 863 -33.07 9.80 1.20
CA ILE A 863 -32.81 10.79 2.25
C ILE A 863 -32.52 10.07 3.57
N VAL A 864 -31.37 10.35 4.17
CA VAL A 864 -30.95 9.78 5.45
C VAL A 864 -31.35 10.69 6.60
N TYR A 865 -31.21 12.01 6.44
CA TYR A 865 -31.60 13.00 7.45
C TYR A 865 -32.19 14.24 6.81
N PHE A 866 -33.03 14.95 7.57
CA PHE A 866 -33.44 16.32 7.28
C PHE A 866 -32.61 17.28 8.11
N GLY A 867 -32.10 18.35 7.52
CA GLY A 867 -31.44 19.42 8.24
C GLY A 867 -32.39 20.60 8.40
N LEU A 868 -32.72 20.99 9.63
CA LEU A 868 -33.56 22.17 9.89
C LEU A 868 -32.81 23.17 10.77
N SER A 869 -32.79 24.44 10.38
CA SER A 869 -32.24 25.53 11.21
C SER A 869 -33.36 26.17 12.03
N GLY A 870 -33.75 25.52 13.13
CA GLY A 870 -34.90 25.89 13.95
C GLY A 870 -35.44 24.71 14.78
N ASP A 871 -36.72 24.76 15.16
CA ASP A 871 -37.41 23.74 15.95
C ASP A 871 -38.48 23.02 15.12
N PRO A 872 -38.29 21.74 14.75
CA PRO A 872 -39.41 20.92 14.33
C PRO A 872 -40.19 20.45 15.56
N ARG A 873 -41.49 20.72 15.57
CA ARG A 873 -42.40 20.11 16.53
C ARG A 873 -42.56 18.61 16.22
N SER A 874 -41.64 17.79 16.71
CA SER A 874 -41.83 16.38 17.10
C SER A 874 -40.83 16.03 18.23
N PRO A 875 -41.17 15.11 19.14
CA PRO A 875 -41.00 15.25 20.60
C PRO A 875 -39.56 15.52 21.05
N GLU A 876 -39.42 16.24 22.16
CA GLU A 876 -38.16 16.31 22.91
C GLU A 876 -37.50 14.92 22.96
N GLY A 877 -36.27 14.80 22.43
CA GLY A 877 -35.50 13.57 22.50
C GLY A 877 -35.28 12.79 21.19
N VAL A 878 -35.53 13.36 20.00
CA VAL A 878 -35.16 12.67 18.73
C VAL A 878 -33.65 12.73 18.48
N ASN A 879 -32.88 11.90 19.19
CA ASN A 879 -31.49 11.64 18.85
C ASN A 879 -31.45 10.83 17.54
N VAL A 880 -30.92 11.43 16.48
CA VAL A 880 -30.51 10.67 15.29
C VAL A 880 -29.16 10.02 15.54
N ASP A 881 -28.97 8.80 15.06
CA ASP A 881 -27.70 8.11 15.23
C ASP A 881 -26.56 8.82 14.48
N GLY A 882 -25.42 8.95 15.15
CA GLY A 882 -24.19 9.44 14.53
C GLY A 882 -23.60 8.41 13.58
N ILE A 883 -22.88 8.89 12.56
CA ILE A 883 -21.98 8.04 11.77
C ILE A 883 -20.58 8.44 12.14
N TYR A 884 -19.90 7.52 12.81
CA TYR A 884 -18.54 7.71 13.25
C TYR A 884 -17.63 6.80 12.43
N PHE A 885 -16.55 7.40 11.93
CA PHE A 885 -15.35 6.64 11.63
C PHE A 885 -14.47 6.83 12.86
N ASP A 886 -14.24 5.75 13.60
CA ASP A 886 -13.39 5.81 14.79
C ASP A 886 -12.04 6.45 14.40
N GLY A 887 -11.45 6.04 13.28
CA GLY A 887 -10.21 6.66 12.80
C GLY A 887 -9.04 6.48 13.79
N SER A 888 -9.23 5.80 14.91
CA SER A 888 -8.15 5.35 15.79
C SER A 888 -7.15 4.45 15.03
N ASP A 889 -7.54 3.87 13.90
CA ASP A 889 -6.74 3.09 12.94
C ASP A 889 -6.04 3.94 11.86
N GLY A 890 -6.50 5.18 11.61
CA GLY A 890 -5.93 6.10 10.60
C GLY A 890 -6.61 6.04 9.24
N HIS A 891 -7.80 5.45 9.14
CA HIS A 891 -8.57 5.37 7.90
C HIS A 891 -9.82 6.28 7.92
N GLY A 892 -10.10 6.85 6.76
CA GLY A 892 -11.32 7.62 6.53
C GLY A 892 -12.49 6.74 6.03
N PRO A 893 -13.68 7.33 5.87
CA PRO A 893 -14.94 6.69 5.42
C PRO A 893 -14.92 5.84 4.15
N GLU A 894 -13.84 5.91 3.39
CA GLU A 894 -13.77 5.38 2.03
C GLU A 894 -13.22 3.95 1.97
N LYS A 895 -12.85 3.35 3.12
CA LYS A 895 -12.51 1.92 3.19
C LYS A 895 -13.76 1.07 3.02
#